data_AF-A0A3M3XW92-F1
#
_entry.id   AF-A0A3M3XW92-F1
#
_cell.length_a   1.000
_cell.length_b   1.000
_cell.length_c   1.000
_cell.angle_alpha   90.00
_cell.angle_beta   90.00
_cell.angle_gamma   90.00
#
_symmetry.space_group_name_H-M   'P 1'
#
loop_
_entity.id
_entity.type
_entity.pdbx_description
1 polymer ?
#
loop_
_entity_poly.entity_id
_entity_poly.type
_entity_poly.pdbx_seq_one_letter_code
_entity_poly.pdbx_strand_id
1 'polypeptide(L)'
;MRILHISDLHVTNSADHARIINALCEDVIKANSNKKIDAILCTGDIANRGNTSKSAIGAQEVIIRRILRSSNSTAVFLSCPGNHDVSLKDREDLYESIFTSINTPEEANKLVENLIGKGDTPLLGHLSGYVELLRRIDSSAYAGNMLFTTKKLEIDSVQVGVISLNSTWRTAGGGSKDRNSLYVGERQIELSLAEIDGCDIKIAMMHHTLDWLAPEEKNRIQRVLSTNFDLLLCGHNHSNNASQTISTLGSLLISNTGCIYESRDHYNGYSIIDINSKESVLKIEAREYYSQRDEFDISPRFAKDGVYEFSLSKNNGGVKTSISSTAINAALEKANSKLLSFSASDIAPKHLSSIFVEPPLAKKSEKSLAASDDLDTKDTDEVVSLYSLSQEKIDIIFIGKRESGKSTLLNHIAVNKFMEFHGSARVGLLIDISILYKLTVAAIITQAIEFLGNEILKRDLVTLLEGGEALVIFDSFDLHSSAHRKLIEEFREKYPAPRYILATNEELQDDLSLEKLPSLKNNPAVVYIHSFKIRHTKELVRKWFGEHDQNSEERFALVKKLLSKLNVPQTPFLVSILLWVIEQQPTAKLINQASAIEALIFGLLEKFTESKSRSNYDSNIQSHFLSELSTAMDEASAEWVNSNEFEVFVSTYFNKRGLTVPSRGFTEELLRKGLLYESNQKISFKFDCFRAFFLANKLADSVEALAKVLTPLSISSYTTELDLLTGLHRDRKDILISARDCCRKLLAESEFEVDISLFESHGSEQGIFNQSESLTKMEDDFLNTPIDDNHRARFIEEAEVPSKASIDHDHARQRHPSTPLSSQMHFIGALKAYSNILRNSELIDDVELKKQCLNDVLTMWSKIIVSTTKYFHEINPDDFPDDLPPELEFLSPEQFKSFIRLMIPQLISSLMAESLATPKLENFILAETNNPSQCIRFLSTMLTIENLNRASIQAICKLIKEASANNIVTQAVFIRLLTLYYFEAPSNSLESIRDCIGDAFNALRGSSSSERSVYKGQFLRHIDEKRAKTLGDLEKD
;
A
#
# COMPACT_ATOMS: atom_id res chain seq x y z
N MET A 1 -13.64 -9.77 49.02
CA MET A 1 -13.10 -11.00 48.40
C MET A 1 -11.59 -10.94 48.29
N ARG A 2 -10.89 -12.06 48.46
CA ARG A 2 -9.45 -12.21 48.13
C ARG A 2 -9.24 -13.36 47.16
N ILE A 3 -8.51 -13.10 46.08
CA ILE A 3 -8.18 -14.04 45.01
C ILE A 3 -6.67 -14.24 44.97
N LEU A 4 -6.25 -15.49 44.83
CA LEU A 4 -4.89 -15.86 44.46
C LEU A 4 -4.84 -16.07 42.94
N HIS A 5 -4.12 -15.21 42.20
CA HIS A 5 -3.93 -15.34 40.76
C HIS A 5 -2.55 -15.92 40.47
N ILE A 6 -2.53 -17.13 39.90
CA ILE A 6 -1.32 -17.88 39.53
C ILE A 6 -1.34 -18.25 38.05
N SER A 7 -0.18 -18.53 37.47
CA SER A 7 -0.05 -18.97 36.08
C SER A 7 1.25 -19.73 35.88
N ASP A 8 1.35 -20.49 34.78
CA ASP A 8 2.60 -21.07 34.28
C ASP A 8 3.32 -21.89 35.37
N LEU A 9 2.63 -22.92 35.87
CA LEU A 9 3.16 -23.83 36.89
C LEU A 9 4.21 -24.78 36.31
N HIS A 10 4.14 -25.05 35.00
CA HIS A 10 5.03 -25.92 34.24
C HIS A 10 5.48 -27.14 35.04
N VAL A 11 4.52 -27.95 35.50
CA VAL A 11 4.76 -29.03 36.45
C VAL A 11 5.85 -29.99 35.94
N THR A 12 6.92 -30.12 36.71
CA THR A 12 8.01 -31.08 36.47
C THR A 12 8.40 -31.81 37.75
N ASN A 13 9.23 -32.85 37.61
CA ASN A 13 9.78 -33.59 38.75
C ASN A 13 11.13 -33.02 39.24
N SER A 14 11.48 -31.78 38.87
CA SER A 14 12.77 -31.19 39.27
C SER A 14 12.77 -30.82 40.75
N ALA A 15 13.95 -30.90 41.39
CA ALA A 15 14.10 -30.49 42.79
C ALA A 15 13.84 -28.99 42.97
N ASP A 16 14.20 -28.16 41.98
CA ASP A 16 13.97 -26.72 42.02
C ASP A 16 12.48 -26.38 41.88
N HIS A 17 11.73 -27.11 41.06
CA HIS A 17 10.27 -26.97 40.98
C HIS A 17 9.63 -27.27 42.33
N ALA A 18 9.99 -28.40 42.93
CA ALA A 18 9.48 -28.77 44.25
C ALA A 18 9.82 -27.72 45.33
N ARG A 19 11.02 -27.12 45.29
CA ARG A 19 11.42 -26.02 46.18
C ARG A 19 10.55 -24.78 46.01
N ILE A 20 10.33 -24.33 44.77
CA ILE A 20 9.51 -23.16 44.50
C ILE A 20 8.04 -23.40 44.89
N ILE A 21 7.50 -24.58 44.63
CA ILE A 21 6.15 -24.95 45.08
C ILE A 21 6.06 -24.98 46.61
N ASN A 22 7.10 -25.45 47.32
CA ASN A 22 7.14 -25.39 48.78
C ASN A 22 7.08 -23.94 49.27
N ALA A 23 7.94 -23.08 48.72
CA ALA A 23 7.99 -21.65 49.07
C ALA A 23 6.67 -20.94 48.78
N LEU A 24 6.03 -21.24 47.63
CA LEU A 24 4.70 -20.75 47.28
C LEU A 24 3.67 -21.19 48.33
N CYS A 25 3.66 -22.47 48.69
CA CYS A 25 2.71 -23.00 49.68
C CYS A 25 2.88 -22.34 51.06
N GLU A 26 4.11 -22.06 51.49
CA GLU A 26 4.38 -21.35 52.74
C GLU A 26 3.91 -19.89 52.69
N ASP A 27 4.16 -19.20 51.58
CA ASP A 27 3.73 -17.82 51.40
C ASP A 27 2.19 -17.70 51.30
N VAL A 28 1.54 -18.64 50.61
CA VAL A 28 0.07 -18.74 50.56
C VAL A 28 -0.52 -18.97 51.95
N ILE A 29 0.11 -19.78 52.80
CA ILE A 29 -0.33 -19.97 54.21
C ILE A 29 -0.25 -18.65 54.98
N LYS A 30 0.84 -17.88 54.82
CA LYS A 30 1.00 -16.55 55.43
C LYS A 30 -0.09 -15.59 54.93
N ALA A 31 -0.29 -15.51 53.61
CA ALA A 31 -1.28 -14.65 52.98
C ALA A 31 -2.71 -14.97 53.43
N ASN A 32 -3.06 -16.26 53.49
CA ASN A 32 -4.37 -16.74 53.92
C ASN A 32 -4.63 -16.48 55.42
N SER A 33 -3.59 -16.55 56.25
CA SER A 33 -3.68 -16.22 57.68
C SER A 33 -3.96 -14.73 57.92
N ASN A 34 -3.45 -13.85 57.06
CA ASN A 34 -3.71 -12.41 57.12
C ASN A 34 -5.14 -12.06 56.70
N LYS A 35 -5.64 -12.69 55.62
CA LYS A 35 -7.03 -12.61 55.18
C LYS A 35 -7.33 -13.82 54.32
N LYS A 36 -8.48 -14.47 54.60
CA LYS A 36 -8.92 -15.70 53.94
C LYS A 36 -8.88 -15.56 52.42
N ILE A 37 -8.29 -16.52 51.73
CA ILE A 37 -8.33 -16.65 50.27
C ILE A 37 -9.64 -17.34 49.90
N ASP A 38 -10.45 -16.67 49.07
CA ASP A 38 -11.77 -17.17 48.65
C ASP A 38 -11.69 -18.00 47.36
N ALA A 39 -10.78 -17.64 46.45
CA ALA A 39 -10.58 -18.33 45.18
C ALA A 39 -9.12 -18.35 44.75
N ILE A 40 -8.73 -19.40 44.04
CA ILE A 40 -7.47 -19.53 43.31
C ILE A 40 -7.81 -19.59 41.83
N LEU A 41 -7.40 -18.57 41.09
CA LEU A 41 -7.61 -18.41 39.66
C LEU A 41 -6.29 -18.67 38.94
N CYS A 42 -6.22 -19.76 38.17
CA CYS A 42 -5.04 -20.17 37.42
C CYS A 42 -5.17 -19.81 35.95
N THR A 43 -4.30 -18.96 35.39
CA THR A 43 -4.37 -18.56 33.96
C THR A 43 -3.61 -19.48 33.02
N GLY A 44 -3.56 -20.78 33.32
CA GLY A 44 -3.05 -21.82 32.42
C GLY A 44 -1.58 -22.15 32.58
N ASP A 45 -1.09 -22.95 31.62
CA ASP A 45 0.26 -23.51 31.57
C ASP A 45 0.63 -24.31 32.82
N ILE A 46 -0.32 -25.15 33.22
CA ILE A 46 -0.13 -26.11 34.32
C ILE A 46 0.83 -27.21 33.89
N ALA A 47 0.60 -27.78 32.70
CA ALA A 47 1.48 -28.77 32.13
C ALA A 47 2.75 -28.14 31.56
N ASN A 48 3.81 -28.94 31.45
CA ASN A 48 5.02 -28.54 30.74
C ASN A 48 5.01 -29.20 29.35
N ARG A 49 4.91 -28.37 28.30
CA ARG A 49 5.00 -28.76 26.87
C ARG A 49 3.97 -29.83 26.47
N GLY A 50 2.71 -29.63 26.83
CA GLY A 50 1.60 -30.50 26.44
C GLY A 50 1.62 -31.88 27.09
N ASN A 51 2.36 -32.08 28.18
CA ASN A 51 2.43 -33.38 28.84
C ASN A 51 1.15 -33.67 29.65
N THR A 52 0.23 -34.36 28.97
CA THR A 52 -1.09 -34.76 29.46
C THR A 52 -1.20 -36.27 29.75
N SER A 53 -0.06 -36.96 29.89
CA SER A 53 -0.08 -38.39 30.26
C SER A 53 -0.75 -38.60 31.62
N LYS A 54 -1.36 -39.77 31.85
CA LYS A 54 -2.07 -40.07 33.12
C LYS A 54 -1.21 -39.87 34.37
N SER A 55 0.09 -40.15 34.29
CA SER A 55 1.05 -39.89 35.37
C SER A 55 1.30 -38.39 35.56
N ALA A 56 1.45 -37.62 34.48
CA ALA A 56 1.60 -36.16 34.53
C ALA A 56 0.35 -35.47 35.10
N ILE A 57 -0.84 -35.86 34.66
CA ILE A 57 -2.13 -35.39 35.22
C ILE A 57 -2.17 -35.67 36.73
N GLY A 58 -1.78 -36.86 37.17
CA GLY A 58 -1.71 -37.18 38.60
C GLY A 58 -0.74 -36.29 39.38
N ALA A 59 0.44 -35.98 38.83
CA ALA A 59 1.40 -35.09 39.46
C ALA A 59 0.90 -33.63 39.53
N GLN A 60 0.28 -33.15 38.45
CA GLN A 60 -0.35 -31.83 38.37
C GLN A 60 -1.48 -31.70 39.39
N GLU A 61 -2.35 -32.70 39.49
CA GLU A 61 -3.43 -32.76 40.48
C GLU A 61 -2.90 -32.66 41.91
N VAL A 62 -1.82 -33.39 42.24
CA VAL A 62 -1.20 -33.35 43.57
C VAL A 62 -0.69 -31.96 43.92
N ILE A 63 -0.05 -31.27 42.98
CA ILE A 63 0.47 -29.90 43.19
C ILE A 63 -0.68 -28.91 43.38
N ILE A 64 -1.71 -28.95 42.54
CA ILE A 64 -2.86 -28.06 42.67
C ILE A 64 -3.59 -28.28 44.00
N ARG A 65 -3.83 -29.53 44.39
CA ARG A 65 -4.43 -29.86 45.69
C ARG A 65 -3.57 -29.41 46.86
N ARG A 66 -2.25 -29.39 46.71
CA ARG A 66 -1.34 -28.89 47.73
C ARG A 66 -1.47 -27.38 47.91
N ILE A 67 -1.51 -26.61 46.81
CA ILE A 67 -1.73 -25.17 46.84
C ILE A 67 -3.10 -24.85 47.46
N LEU A 68 -4.16 -25.58 47.07
CA LEU A 68 -5.50 -25.45 47.66
C LEU A 68 -5.53 -25.69 49.17
N ARG A 69 -4.79 -26.70 49.65
CA ARG A 69 -4.69 -26.97 51.10
C ARG A 69 -3.99 -25.85 51.85
N SER A 70 -3.02 -25.16 51.22
CA SER A 70 -2.34 -24.00 51.81
C SER A 70 -3.26 -22.77 51.96
N SER A 71 -4.21 -22.58 51.05
CA SER A 71 -5.14 -21.44 51.03
C SER A 71 -6.44 -21.64 51.81
N ASN A 72 -6.62 -22.77 52.52
CA ASN A 72 -7.88 -23.34 53.05
C ASN A 72 -8.59 -24.26 52.03
N SER A 73 -9.04 -25.45 52.48
CA SER A 73 -9.65 -26.51 51.66
C SER A 73 -11.00 -26.15 51.02
N THR A 74 -11.52 -24.95 51.30
CA THR A 74 -12.79 -24.44 50.75
C THR A 74 -12.61 -23.36 49.68
N ALA A 75 -11.38 -22.96 49.36
CA ALA A 75 -11.11 -22.01 48.28
C ALA A 75 -11.53 -22.63 46.93
N VAL A 76 -12.22 -21.85 46.10
CA VAL A 76 -12.63 -22.31 44.77
C VAL A 76 -11.45 -22.26 43.81
N PHE A 77 -11.20 -23.35 43.09
CA PHE A 77 -10.19 -23.39 42.03
C PHE A 77 -10.86 -23.26 40.66
N LEU A 78 -10.39 -22.33 39.83
CA LEU A 78 -10.79 -22.21 38.42
C LEU A 78 -9.55 -22.01 37.56
N SER A 79 -9.55 -22.58 36.36
CA SER A 79 -8.41 -22.44 35.42
C SER A 79 -8.87 -22.28 33.97
N CYS A 80 -8.10 -21.52 33.19
CA CYS A 80 -8.15 -21.52 31.72
C CYS A 80 -6.94 -22.27 31.14
N PRO A 81 -7.04 -22.89 29.95
CA PRO A 81 -5.90 -23.58 29.35
C PRO A 81 -4.88 -22.58 28.85
N GLY A 82 -3.60 -22.92 28.99
CA GLY A 82 -2.49 -22.28 28.28
C GLY A 82 -1.96 -23.13 27.12
N ASN A 83 -1.04 -22.60 26.32
CA ASN A 83 -0.52 -23.32 25.14
C ASN A 83 0.31 -24.54 25.54
N HIS A 84 0.93 -24.56 26.72
CA HIS A 84 1.61 -25.73 27.27
C HIS A 84 0.67 -26.76 27.90
N ASP A 85 -0.62 -26.45 28.06
CA ASP A 85 -1.65 -27.42 28.47
C ASP A 85 -2.20 -28.23 27.29
N VAL A 86 -1.92 -27.80 26.06
CA VAL A 86 -2.38 -28.45 24.84
C VAL A 86 -1.40 -29.53 24.38
N SER A 87 -1.90 -30.75 24.17
CA SER A 87 -1.13 -31.84 23.58
C SER A 87 -1.25 -31.81 22.06
N LEU A 88 -0.33 -31.13 21.38
CA LEU A 88 -0.31 -31.09 19.91
C LEU A 88 -0.09 -32.46 19.26
N LYS A 89 0.46 -33.44 20.00
CA LYS A 89 0.60 -34.82 19.53
C LYS A 89 -0.74 -35.54 19.41
N ASP A 90 -1.72 -35.12 20.22
CA ASP A 90 -3.07 -35.68 20.23
C ASP A 90 -4.00 -34.90 19.28
N ARG A 91 -3.48 -33.90 18.55
CA ARG A 91 -4.19 -33.25 17.45
C ARG A 91 -3.99 -34.07 16.17
N GLU A 92 -5.07 -34.59 15.60
CA GLU A 92 -5.01 -35.27 14.30
C GLU A 92 -4.67 -34.29 13.18
N ASP A 93 -3.70 -34.64 12.33
CA ASP A 93 -3.27 -33.82 11.18
C ASP A 93 -4.42 -33.44 10.24
N LEU A 94 -5.45 -34.29 10.13
CA LEU A 94 -6.64 -34.04 9.32
C LEU A 94 -7.37 -32.74 9.72
N TYR A 95 -7.32 -32.37 11.00
CA TYR A 95 -8.02 -31.20 11.53
C TYR A 95 -7.22 -29.90 11.40
N GLU A 96 -5.93 -29.95 11.06
CA GLU A 96 -5.09 -28.75 10.96
C GLU A 96 -5.59 -27.80 9.85
N SER A 97 -6.15 -28.36 8.77
CA SER A 97 -6.80 -27.59 7.70
C SER A 97 -8.00 -26.76 8.18
N ILE A 98 -8.70 -27.22 9.21
CA ILE A 98 -9.84 -26.50 9.80
C ILE A 98 -9.34 -25.29 10.59
N PHE A 99 -8.28 -25.44 11.38
CA PHE A 99 -7.74 -24.33 12.17
C PHE A 99 -7.04 -23.28 11.30
N THR A 100 -6.28 -23.72 10.29
CA THR A 100 -5.54 -22.84 9.37
C THR A 100 -6.44 -22.08 8.39
N SER A 101 -7.66 -22.57 8.13
CA SER A 101 -8.63 -21.84 7.30
C SER A 101 -9.36 -20.71 8.02
N ILE A 102 -9.29 -20.63 9.36
CA ILE A 102 -9.89 -19.54 10.13
C ILE A 102 -9.01 -18.30 10.04
N ASN A 103 -9.46 -17.32 9.24
CA ASN A 103 -8.74 -16.07 9.02
C ASN A 103 -9.57 -14.83 9.39
N THR A 104 -10.81 -15.04 9.84
CA THR A 104 -11.72 -13.95 10.23
C THR A 104 -12.42 -14.21 11.57
N PRO A 105 -12.82 -13.16 12.32
CA PRO A 105 -13.62 -13.32 13.54
C PRO A 105 -14.96 -14.05 13.32
N GLU A 106 -15.58 -13.88 12.16
CA GLU A 106 -16.85 -14.53 11.79
C GLU A 106 -16.70 -16.05 11.66
N GLU A 107 -15.63 -16.51 11.00
CA GLU A 107 -15.31 -17.93 10.88
C GLU A 107 -15.00 -18.54 12.24
N ALA A 108 -14.24 -17.83 13.09
CA ALA A 108 -13.96 -18.25 14.46
C ALA A 108 -15.26 -18.40 15.27
N ASN A 109 -16.15 -17.40 15.23
CA ASN A 109 -17.45 -17.44 15.92
C ASN A 109 -18.33 -18.61 15.44
N LYS A 110 -18.37 -18.86 14.13
CA LYS A 110 -19.12 -19.98 13.54
C LYS A 110 -18.55 -21.32 14.00
N LEU A 111 -17.23 -21.46 14.05
CA LEU A 111 -16.59 -22.68 14.55
C LEU A 111 -16.88 -22.88 16.04
N VAL A 112 -16.73 -21.84 16.86
CA VAL A 112 -17.03 -21.85 18.30
C VAL A 112 -18.47 -22.28 18.56
N GLU A 113 -19.45 -21.72 17.85
CA GLU A 113 -20.86 -22.12 17.99
C GLU A 113 -21.07 -23.61 17.70
N ASN A 114 -20.47 -24.10 16.61
CA ASN A 114 -20.56 -25.51 16.23
C ASN A 114 -19.87 -26.44 17.24
N LEU A 115 -18.73 -26.02 17.80
CA LEU A 115 -17.99 -26.77 18.81
C LEU A 115 -18.79 -26.87 20.11
N ILE A 116 -19.38 -25.77 20.58
CA ILE A 116 -20.19 -25.76 21.80
C ILE A 116 -21.45 -26.62 21.61
N GLY A 117 -22.14 -26.51 20.47
CA GLY A 117 -23.33 -27.33 20.19
C GLY A 117 -23.05 -28.84 20.13
N LYS A 118 -21.81 -29.26 19.86
CA LYS A 118 -21.39 -30.67 19.81
C LYS A 118 -20.81 -31.20 21.12
N GLY A 119 -20.37 -30.33 22.04
CA GLY A 119 -19.71 -30.71 23.29
C GLY A 119 -18.31 -31.30 23.08
N ASP A 120 -17.97 -32.37 23.81
CA ASP A 120 -16.68 -33.05 23.73
C ASP A 120 -16.50 -33.69 22.33
N THR A 121 -15.61 -33.13 21.50
CA THR A 121 -15.40 -33.54 20.10
C THR A 121 -13.94 -33.94 19.83
N PRO A 122 -13.68 -34.90 18.90
CA PRO A 122 -12.32 -35.22 18.46
C PRO A 122 -11.53 -34.00 17.96
N LEU A 123 -12.20 -32.99 17.41
CA LEU A 123 -11.56 -31.76 16.92
C LEU A 123 -10.84 -30.98 18.04
N LEU A 124 -11.31 -31.10 19.28
CA LEU A 124 -10.67 -30.52 20.48
C LEU A 124 -9.95 -31.59 21.32
N GLY A 125 -9.61 -32.74 20.73
CA GLY A 125 -8.95 -33.86 21.40
C GLY A 125 -7.64 -33.48 22.08
N HIS A 126 -6.91 -32.51 21.53
CA HIS A 126 -5.67 -31.96 22.09
C HIS A 126 -5.84 -31.23 23.43
N LEU A 127 -7.07 -30.89 23.83
CA LEU A 127 -7.41 -30.30 25.14
C LEU A 127 -7.87 -31.33 26.18
N SER A 128 -8.07 -32.59 25.78
CA SER A 128 -8.72 -33.61 26.60
C SER A 128 -8.02 -33.85 27.95
N GLY A 129 -6.69 -33.90 27.95
CA GLY A 129 -5.93 -34.12 29.18
C GLY A 129 -6.01 -32.96 30.17
N TYR A 130 -6.04 -31.72 29.69
CA TYR A 130 -6.28 -30.55 30.53
C TYR A 130 -7.70 -30.59 31.13
N VAL A 131 -8.71 -30.87 30.31
CA VAL A 131 -10.09 -31.00 30.79
C VAL A 131 -10.24 -32.16 31.79
N GLU A 132 -9.55 -33.29 31.58
CA GLU A 132 -9.51 -34.40 32.53
C GLU A 132 -8.92 -33.96 33.88
N LEU A 133 -7.78 -33.26 33.88
CA LEU A 133 -7.17 -32.72 35.10
C LEU A 133 -8.16 -31.84 35.86
N LEU A 134 -8.83 -30.92 35.16
CA LEU A 134 -9.75 -29.98 35.80
C LEU A 134 -11.00 -30.68 36.34
N ARG A 135 -11.55 -31.66 35.61
CA ARG A 135 -12.68 -32.49 36.07
C ARG A 135 -12.34 -33.34 37.31
N ARG A 136 -11.07 -33.72 37.50
CA ARG A 136 -10.61 -34.39 38.74
C ARG A 136 -10.61 -33.43 39.95
N ILE A 137 -10.36 -32.15 39.72
CA ILE A 137 -10.34 -31.12 40.76
C ILE A 137 -11.76 -30.66 41.10
N ASP A 138 -12.54 -30.31 40.08
CA ASP A 138 -13.96 -29.94 40.15
C ASP A 138 -14.71 -30.68 39.04
N SER A 139 -15.59 -31.62 39.41
CA SER A 139 -16.34 -32.44 38.45
C SER A 139 -17.31 -31.66 37.56
N SER A 140 -17.59 -30.39 37.90
CA SER A 140 -18.40 -29.48 37.07
C SER A 140 -17.60 -28.66 36.06
N ALA A 141 -16.26 -28.69 36.13
CA ALA A 141 -15.41 -27.92 35.22
C ALA A 141 -15.59 -28.37 33.76
N TYR A 142 -15.77 -27.40 32.86
CA TYR A 142 -15.96 -27.66 31.43
C TYR A 142 -17.09 -28.67 31.16
N ALA A 143 -18.20 -28.53 31.89
CA ALA A 143 -19.40 -29.34 31.67
C ALA A 143 -20.10 -28.92 30.37
N GLY A 144 -20.26 -29.86 29.43
CA GLY A 144 -21.00 -29.63 28.18
C GLY A 144 -20.20 -28.98 27.05
N ASN A 145 -18.98 -28.48 27.29
CA ASN A 145 -18.07 -27.96 26.25
C ASN A 145 -16.61 -27.92 26.74
N MET A 146 -15.64 -27.69 25.84
CA MET A 146 -14.20 -27.59 26.16
C MET A 146 -13.62 -26.18 25.93
N LEU A 147 -14.46 -25.17 25.67
CA LEU A 147 -14.03 -23.82 25.31
C LEU A 147 -14.15 -22.84 26.48
N PHE A 148 -15.13 -23.00 27.36
CA PHE A 148 -15.22 -22.16 28.54
C PHE A 148 -15.79 -22.91 29.74
N THR A 149 -15.55 -22.36 30.93
CA THR A 149 -16.22 -22.78 32.16
C THR A 149 -16.49 -21.56 33.02
N THR A 150 -17.60 -21.57 33.77
CA THR A 150 -18.00 -20.43 34.58
C THR A 150 -18.19 -20.82 36.05
N LYS A 151 -18.12 -19.82 36.94
CA LYS A 151 -18.44 -19.99 38.36
C LYS A 151 -19.08 -18.72 38.90
N LYS A 152 -20.16 -18.87 39.68
CA LYS A 152 -20.71 -17.81 40.54
C LYS A 152 -20.21 -18.00 41.96
N LEU A 153 -19.68 -16.95 42.55
CA LEU A 153 -19.17 -16.92 43.92
C LEU A 153 -20.00 -15.91 44.71
N GLU A 154 -20.49 -16.29 45.88
CA GLU A 154 -21.19 -15.38 46.79
C GLU A 154 -20.29 -15.06 47.98
N ILE A 155 -19.97 -13.78 48.17
CA ILE A 155 -19.10 -13.32 49.25
C ILE A 155 -19.65 -12.00 49.80
N ASP A 156 -19.98 -11.96 51.10
CA ASP A 156 -20.51 -10.77 51.79
C ASP A 156 -21.69 -10.10 51.06
N SER A 157 -22.60 -10.92 50.51
CA SER A 157 -23.79 -10.51 49.72
C SER A 157 -23.50 -9.90 48.34
N VAL A 158 -22.27 -10.05 47.82
CA VAL A 158 -21.90 -9.70 46.44
C VAL A 158 -21.78 -10.96 45.60
N GLN A 159 -22.41 -10.96 44.43
CA GLN A 159 -22.31 -12.03 43.44
C GLN A 159 -21.17 -11.74 42.47
N VAL A 160 -20.11 -12.56 42.51
CA VAL A 160 -18.96 -12.46 41.61
C VAL A 160 -19.06 -13.58 40.57
N GLY A 161 -19.16 -13.19 39.29
CA GLY A 161 -19.12 -14.11 38.17
C GLY A 161 -17.70 -14.23 37.62
N VAL A 162 -17.17 -15.45 37.55
CA VAL A 162 -15.85 -15.71 36.96
C VAL A 162 -16.03 -16.59 35.73
N ILE A 163 -15.47 -16.17 34.60
CA ILE A 163 -15.41 -16.96 33.37
C ILE A 163 -13.96 -17.32 33.05
N SER A 164 -13.79 -18.55 32.59
CA SER A 164 -12.55 -19.05 32.02
C SER A 164 -12.75 -19.23 30.52
N LEU A 165 -12.00 -18.46 29.73
CA LEU A 165 -12.03 -18.47 28.27
C LEU A 165 -10.80 -19.23 27.72
N ASN A 166 -11.03 -20.07 26.74
CA ASN A 166 -9.99 -20.79 26.01
C ASN A 166 -9.49 -19.94 24.84
N SER A 167 -8.26 -19.45 24.94
CA SER A 167 -7.52 -18.77 23.87
C SER A 167 -6.57 -19.68 23.09
N THR A 168 -6.54 -20.98 23.42
CA THR A 168 -5.54 -21.95 22.94
C THR A 168 -6.13 -22.99 21.99
N TRP A 169 -7.43 -22.97 21.71
CA TRP A 169 -8.05 -24.02 20.87
C TRP A 169 -7.43 -24.15 19.47
N ARG A 170 -6.83 -23.07 18.93
CA ARG A 170 -6.03 -23.06 17.68
C ARG A 170 -4.52 -22.91 17.85
N THR A 171 -3.98 -23.00 19.08
CA THR A 171 -2.54 -22.86 19.32
C THR A 171 -1.71 -23.83 18.48
N ALA A 172 -0.55 -23.36 18.03
CA ALA A 172 0.53 -24.14 17.44
C ALA A 172 1.65 -24.44 18.44
N GLY A 173 1.41 -24.19 19.74
CA GLY A 173 2.32 -24.49 20.84
C GLY A 173 3.17 -23.30 21.30
N GLY A 174 2.82 -22.07 20.91
CA GLY A 174 3.49 -20.83 21.31
C GLY A 174 4.49 -20.28 20.30
N GLY A 175 5.20 -19.22 20.70
CA GLY A 175 6.21 -18.54 19.88
C GLY A 175 5.62 -17.67 18.77
N SER A 176 6.42 -17.41 17.71
CA SER A 176 6.03 -16.52 16.62
C SER A 176 4.84 -17.00 15.80
N LYS A 177 4.51 -18.30 15.84
CA LYS A 177 3.36 -18.87 15.13
C LYS A 177 2.02 -18.51 15.76
N ASP A 178 1.99 -18.34 17.08
CA ASP A 178 0.78 -17.99 17.83
C ASP A 178 0.62 -16.47 17.98
N ARG A 179 1.72 -15.73 17.98
CA ARG A 179 1.66 -14.27 18.10
C ARG A 179 0.89 -13.65 16.93
N ASN A 180 -0.07 -12.79 17.23
CA ASN A 180 -0.95 -12.14 16.26
C ASN A 180 -1.77 -13.12 15.39
N SER A 181 -2.00 -14.35 15.84
CA SER A 181 -2.72 -15.35 15.05
C SER A 181 -3.81 -16.09 15.82
N LEU A 182 -3.85 -15.96 17.14
CA LEU A 182 -4.83 -16.68 17.96
C LEU A 182 -6.21 -16.06 17.86
N TYR A 183 -7.21 -16.90 18.15
CA TYR A 183 -8.59 -16.48 18.21
C TYR A 183 -9.28 -16.96 19.49
N VAL A 184 -10.19 -16.16 20.03
CA VAL A 184 -11.06 -16.52 21.16
C VAL A 184 -12.50 -16.74 20.68
N GLY A 185 -12.98 -15.90 19.76
CA GLY A 185 -14.37 -15.84 19.34
C GLY A 185 -15.23 -15.05 20.32
N GLU A 186 -15.83 -13.93 19.87
CA GLU A 186 -16.83 -13.17 20.63
C GLU A 186 -17.96 -14.07 21.15
N ARG A 187 -18.34 -15.09 20.36
CA ARG A 187 -19.39 -16.03 20.71
C ARG A 187 -19.10 -16.82 21.99
N GLN A 188 -17.83 -17.12 22.25
CA GLN A 188 -17.39 -17.76 23.49
C GLN A 188 -17.69 -16.88 24.71
N ILE A 189 -17.48 -15.57 24.56
CA ILE A 189 -17.72 -14.57 25.60
C ILE A 189 -19.22 -14.37 25.80
N GLU A 190 -20.00 -14.26 24.72
CA GLU A 190 -21.47 -14.10 24.82
C GLU A 190 -22.14 -15.24 25.58
N LEU A 191 -21.80 -16.49 25.23
CA LEU A 191 -22.41 -17.67 25.84
C LEU A 191 -22.00 -17.84 27.31
N SER A 192 -20.73 -17.61 27.63
CA SER A 192 -20.25 -17.67 29.01
C SER A 192 -20.78 -16.52 29.87
N LEU A 193 -20.95 -15.32 29.30
CA LEU A 193 -21.52 -14.16 29.98
C LEU A 193 -22.98 -14.41 30.39
N ALA A 194 -23.76 -15.09 29.55
CA ALA A 194 -25.14 -15.45 29.85
C ALA A 194 -25.27 -16.35 31.10
N GLU A 195 -24.29 -17.22 31.36
CA GLU A 195 -24.28 -18.07 32.56
C GLU A 195 -24.04 -17.26 33.85
N ILE A 196 -23.25 -16.17 33.76
CA ILE A 196 -22.94 -15.29 34.88
C ILE A 196 -23.80 -14.01 34.92
N ASP A 197 -24.93 -14.01 34.22
CA ASP A 197 -25.84 -12.87 34.22
C ASP A 197 -26.33 -12.53 35.65
N GLY A 198 -26.50 -11.23 35.89
CA GLY A 198 -26.90 -10.67 37.20
C GLY A 198 -25.78 -10.58 38.25
N CYS A 199 -24.54 -11.01 37.97
CA CYS A 199 -23.42 -10.80 38.89
C CYS A 199 -22.97 -9.33 38.96
N ASP A 200 -22.68 -8.87 40.18
CA ASP A 200 -22.25 -7.50 40.51
C ASP A 200 -20.85 -7.20 39.99
N ILE A 201 -19.95 -8.18 40.05
CA ILE A 201 -18.57 -8.10 39.57
C ILE A 201 -18.34 -9.25 38.60
N LYS A 202 -17.78 -8.97 37.43
CA LYS A 202 -17.50 -9.96 36.39
C LYS A 202 -16.01 -10.01 36.08
N ILE A 203 -15.43 -11.20 36.22
CA ILE A 203 -14.01 -11.47 35.99
C ILE A 203 -13.88 -12.44 34.81
N ALA A 204 -13.09 -12.07 33.81
CA ALA A 204 -12.69 -12.94 32.72
C ALA A 204 -11.25 -13.43 32.93
N MET A 205 -10.98 -14.67 32.50
CA MET A 205 -9.64 -15.28 32.53
C MET A 205 -9.33 -15.85 31.15
N MET A 206 -8.13 -15.59 30.64
CA MET A 206 -7.56 -16.31 29.49
C MET A 206 -6.04 -16.31 29.57
N HIS A 207 -5.38 -17.34 29.06
CA HIS A 207 -3.93 -17.44 29.17
C HIS A 207 -3.18 -16.33 28.44
N HIS A 208 -3.47 -16.14 27.15
CA HIS A 208 -2.78 -15.14 26.33
C HIS A 208 -3.34 -13.72 26.55
N THR A 209 -2.46 -12.73 26.49
CA THR A 209 -2.86 -11.31 26.47
C THR A 209 -3.45 -10.90 25.12
N LEU A 210 -4.17 -9.77 25.06
CA LEU A 210 -4.85 -9.30 23.84
C LEU A 210 -3.91 -9.15 22.63
N ASP A 211 -2.62 -8.90 22.86
CA ASP A 211 -1.60 -8.74 21.80
C ASP A 211 -1.23 -10.06 21.09
N TRP A 212 -1.74 -11.20 21.55
CA TRP A 212 -1.56 -12.49 20.87
C TRP A 212 -2.67 -12.81 19.89
N LEU A 213 -3.80 -12.10 19.98
CA LEU A 213 -4.93 -12.30 19.10
C LEU A 213 -4.64 -11.72 17.71
N ALA A 214 -5.28 -12.28 16.69
CA ALA A 214 -5.23 -11.72 15.34
C ALA A 214 -5.66 -10.24 15.33
N PRO A 215 -5.00 -9.36 14.54
CA PRO A 215 -5.30 -7.93 14.53
C PRO A 215 -6.79 -7.62 14.27
N GLU A 216 -7.46 -8.42 13.44
CA GLU A 216 -8.88 -8.27 13.11
C GLU A 216 -9.81 -8.66 14.28
N GLU A 217 -9.37 -9.51 15.20
CA GLU A 217 -10.16 -9.94 16.37
C GLU A 217 -9.84 -9.15 17.63
N LYS A 218 -8.58 -8.73 17.83
CA LYS A 218 -8.10 -8.04 19.04
C LYS A 218 -9.04 -6.92 19.50
N ASN A 219 -9.34 -5.98 18.60
CA ASN A 219 -10.18 -4.81 18.91
C ASN A 219 -11.62 -5.20 19.26
N ARG A 220 -12.14 -6.26 18.62
CA ARG A 220 -13.49 -6.78 18.87
C ARG A 220 -13.59 -7.39 20.27
N ILE A 221 -12.67 -8.29 20.61
CA ILE A 221 -12.62 -8.94 21.93
C ILE A 221 -12.36 -7.91 23.02
N GLN A 222 -11.43 -6.97 22.82
CA GLN A 222 -11.17 -5.90 23.77
C GLN A 222 -12.43 -5.07 24.06
N ARG A 223 -13.21 -4.73 23.02
CA ARG A 223 -14.47 -3.99 23.16
C ARG A 223 -15.50 -4.79 23.96
N VAL A 224 -15.70 -6.06 23.64
CA VAL A 224 -16.68 -6.92 24.34
C VAL A 224 -16.27 -7.10 25.81
N LEU A 225 -14.99 -7.33 26.09
CA LEU A 225 -14.48 -7.44 27.44
C LEU A 225 -14.65 -6.13 28.22
N SER A 226 -14.29 -4.99 27.61
CA SER A 226 -14.38 -3.67 28.25
C SER A 226 -15.80 -3.21 28.52
N THR A 227 -16.78 -3.73 27.78
CA THR A 227 -18.20 -3.41 27.97
C THR A 227 -18.83 -4.24 29.09
N ASN A 228 -18.35 -5.47 29.30
CA ASN A 228 -19.07 -6.46 30.11
C ASN A 228 -18.32 -6.92 31.37
N PHE A 229 -17.01 -6.71 31.47
CA PHE A 229 -16.17 -7.20 32.57
C PHE A 229 -15.46 -6.07 33.30
N ASP A 230 -15.21 -6.29 34.59
CA ASP A 230 -14.45 -5.37 35.44
C ASP A 230 -12.96 -5.73 35.44
N LEU A 231 -12.66 -7.02 35.32
CA LEU A 231 -11.31 -7.57 35.43
C LEU A 231 -11.05 -8.65 34.37
N LEU A 232 -9.92 -8.55 33.69
CA LEU A 232 -9.35 -9.59 32.83
C LEU A 232 -8.04 -10.09 33.43
N LEU A 233 -7.95 -11.39 33.69
CA LEU A 233 -6.74 -12.04 34.20
C LEU A 233 -6.03 -12.80 33.08
N CYS A 234 -4.73 -12.55 32.94
CA CYS A 234 -3.86 -13.17 31.95
C CYS A 234 -2.57 -13.79 32.53
N GLY A 235 -1.93 -14.64 31.73
CA GLY A 235 -0.62 -15.25 31.97
C GLY A 235 0.31 -15.09 30.76
N HIS A 236 1.17 -16.09 30.49
CA HIS A 236 2.03 -16.19 29.30
C HIS A 236 3.22 -15.22 29.22
N ASN A 237 3.06 -13.93 29.55
CA ASN A 237 4.14 -12.94 29.45
C ASN A 237 5.19 -13.03 30.59
N HIS A 238 5.07 -14.02 31.48
CA HIS A 238 5.98 -14.34 32.59
C HIS A 238 6.37 -13.13 33.47
N SER A 239 5.52 -12.11 33.56
CA SER A 239 5.79 -10.88 34.29
C SER A 239 4.52 -10.35 34.96
N ASN A 240 4.64 -9.89 36.21
CA ASN A 240 3.54 -9.21 36.88
C ASN A 240 3.38 -7.81 36.28
N ASN A 241 2.22 -7.54 35.67
CA ASN A 241 1.84 -6.20 35.25
C ASN A 241 0.33 -6.01 35.43
N ALA A 242 -0.09 -4.76 35.63
CA ALA A 242 -1.50 -4.42 35.69
C ALA A 242 -1.71 -3.09 34.98
N SER A 243 -2.79 -3.01 34.21
CA SER A 243 -3.16 -1.81 33.45
C SER A 243 -4.67 -1.63 33.47
N GLN A 244 -5.11 -0.38 33.61
CA GLN A 244 -6.54 -0.06 33.53
C GLN A 244 -6.81 0.62 32.19
N THR A 245 -7.68 0.02 31.40
CA THR A 245 -8.22 0.66 30.19
C THR A 245 -9.52 1.35 30.58
N ILE A 246 -9.55 2.68 30.49
CA ILE A 246 -10.76 3.47 30.68
C ILE A 246 -11.17 4.00 29.32
N SER A 247 -12.39 3.67 28.91
CA SER A 247 -12.99 4.16 27.68
C SER A 247 -14.46 4.50 27.90
N THR A 248 -15.11 5.05 26.89
CA THR A 248 -16.57 5.24 26.93
C THR A 248 -17.35 3.93 26.88
N LEU A 249 -16.71 2.81 26.54
CA LEU A 249 -17.32 1.47 26.62
C LEU A 249 -17.42 0.97 28.07
N GLY A 250 -16.44 1.31 28.91
CA GLY A 250 -16.33 0.88 30.30
C GLY A 250 -14.90 0.97 30.82
N SER A 251 -14.69 0.57 32.07
CA SER A 251 -13.36 0.40 32.65
C SER A 251 -13.03 -1.08 32.77
N LEU A 252 -11.99 -1.53 32.09
CA LEU A 252 -11.45 -2.89 32.24
C LEU A 252 -10.08 -2.82 32.91
N LEU A 253 -9.96 -3.48 34.05
CA LEU A 253 -8.65 -3.75 34.64
C LEU A 253 -8.09 -5.03 34.00
N ILE A 254 -6.88 -4.96 33.47
CA ILE A 254 -6.16 -6.12 32.94
C ILE A 254 -5.01 -6.40 33.87
N SER A 255 -4.96 -7.61 34.43
CA SER A 255 -3.90 -8.06 35.34
C SER A 255 -3.21 -9.28 34.75
N ASN A 256 -1.94 -9.12 34.39
CA ASN A 256 -1.08 -10.23 34.00
C ASN A 256 -0.27 -10.68 35.21
N THR A 257 -0.34 -11.96 35.56
CA THR A 257 0.51 -12.50 36.62
C THR A 257 1.78 -13.12 36.04
N GLY A 258 2.82 -13.20 36.86
CA GLY A 258 4.06 -13.91 36.56
C GLY A 258 3.90 -15.42 36.52
N CYS A 259 4.96 -16.08 36.07
CA CYS A 259 5.03 -17.53 36.06
C CYS A 259 5.41 -18.08 37.44
N ILE A 260 4.77 -19.17 37.87
CA ILE A 260 5.16 -19.86 39.10
C ILE A 260 6.51 -20.57 38.92
N TYR A 261 6.79 -21.14 37.74
CA TYR A 261 8.06 -21.80 37.50
C TYR A 261 8.43 -21.84 36.01
N GLU A 262 9.57 -21.22 35.65
CA GLU A 262 10.28 -21.46 34.38
C GLU A 262 11.62 -22.15 34.64
N SER A 263 12.41 -21.54 35.53
CA SER A 263 13.63 -22.10 36.10
C SER A 263 13.93 -21.40 37.43
N ARG A 264 14.89 -21.92 38.21
CA ARG A 264 15.24 -21.32 39.51
C ARG A 264 15.74 -19.88 39.40
N ASP A 265 16.48 -19.57 38.35
CA ASP A 265 17.13 -18.27 38.15
C ASP A 265 16.28 -17.29 37.32
N HIS A 266 15.15 -17.76 36.78
CA HIS A 266 14.17 -16.89 36.14
C HIS A 266 13.35 -16.12 37.19
N TYR A 267 12.75 -15.00 36.78
CA TYR A 267 11.68 -14.38 37.55
C TYR A 267 10.53 -15.37 37.75
N ASN A 268 10.18 -15.66 39.00
CA ASN A 268 8.98 -16.44 39.33
C ASN A 268 8.11 -15.61 40.27
N GLY A 269 6.81 -15.52 39.99
CA GLY A 269 5.93 -14.60 40.70
C GLY A 269 4.46 -14.95 40.58
N TYR A 270 3.66 -14.38 41.47
CA TYR A 270 2.20 -14.50 41.45
C TYR A 270 1.54 -13.23 41.98
N SER A 271 0.22 -13.15 41.92
CA SER A 271 -0.52 -11.97 42.40
C SER A 271 -1.61 -12.35 43.40
N ILE A 272 -1.82 -11.50 44.41
CA ILE A 272 -2.95 -11.55 45.33
C ILE A 272 -3.84 -10.35 45.02
N ILE A 273 -5.12 -10.60 44.75
CA ILE A 273 -6.09 -9.58 44.36
C ILE A 273 -7.14 -9.46 45.45
N ASP A 274 -7.22 -8.31 46.08
CA ASP A 274 -8.23 -7.96 47.07
C ASP A 274 -9.29 -7.05 46.44
N ILE A 275 -10.53 -7.55 46.39
CA ILE A 275 -11.68 -6.80 45.87
C ILE A 275 -12.53 -6.34 47.06
N ASN A 276 -12.62 -5.02 47.24
CA ASN A 276 -13.52 -4.37 48.20
C ASN A 276 -14.69 -3.73 47.47
N SER A 277 -15.83 -4.42 47.43
CA SER A 277 -17.06 -3.97 46.78
C SER A 277 -17.67 -2.72 47.44
N LYS A 278 -17.51 -2.54 48.76
CA LYS A 278 -18.08 -1.39 49.49
C LYS A 278 -17.37 -0.09 49.17
N GLU A 279 -16.04 -0.15 49.05
CA GLU A 279 -15.19 1.02 48.75
C GLU A 279 -14.96 1.19 47.25
N SER A 280 -15.38 0.24 46.42
CA SER A 280 -15.10 0.21 44.97
C SER A 280 -13.59 0.31 44.69
N VAL A 281 -12.79 -0.39 45.49
CA VAL A 281 -11.33 -0.45 45.36
C VAL A 281 -10.91 -1.90 45.12
N LEU A 282 -10.01 -2.08 44.15
CA LEU A 282 -9.33 -3.34 43.88
C LEU A 282 -7.83 -3.15 44.11
N LYS A 283 -7.25 -3.98 44.98
CA LYS A 283 -5.84 -3.95 45.32
C LYS A 283 -5.14 -5.18 44.76
N ILE A 284 -4.03 -4.98 44.04
CA ILE A 284 -3.17 -6.06 43.55
C ILE A 284 -1.86 -6.02 44.32
N GLU A 285 -1.49 -7.13 44.94
CA GLU A 285 -0.21 -7.37 45.59
C GLU A 285 0.58 -8.42 44.80
N ALA A 286 1.70 -8.01 44.21
CA ALA A 286 2.60 -8.87 43.45
C ALA A 286 3.68 -9.48 44.35
N ARG A 287 3.91 -10.79 44.18
CA ARG A 287 4.90 -11.58 44.92
C ARG A 287 5.96 -12.12 43.95
N GLU A 288 7.22 -12.09 44.34
CA GLU A 288 8.39 -12.58 43.57
C GLU A 288 9.20 -13.56 44.43
N TYR A 289 9.66 -14.65 43.82
CA TYR A 289 10.54 -15.62 44.46
C TYR A 289 11.98 -15.13 44.48
N TYR A 290 12.62 -15.20 45.65
CA TYR A 290 14.03 -14.86 45.82
C TYR A 290 14.85 -16.13 46.05
N SER A 291 15.57 -16.58 45.02
CA SER A 291 16.35 -17.83 45.04
C SER A 291 17.45 -17.88 46.12
N GLN A 292 17.94 -16.72 46.57
CA GLN A 292 18.92 -16.62 47.66
C GLN A 292 18.30 -16.81 49.06
N ARG A 293 16.99 -16.56 49.19
CA ARG A 293 16.23 -16.68 50.44
C ARG A 293 15.31 -17.90 50.47
N ASP A 294 15.09 -18.52 49.31
CA ASP A 294 14.15 -19.62 49.09
C ASP A 294 12.73 -19.31 49.61
N GLU A 295 12.29 -18.06 49.44
CA GLU A 295 10.95 -17.59 49.81
C GLU A 295 10.35 -16.67 48.75
N PHE A 296 9.01 -16.57 48.71
CA PHE A 296 8.33 -15.49 48.01
C PHE A 296 8.24 -14.27 48.91
N ASP A 297 8.48 -13.10 48.34
CA ASP A 297 8.38 -11.81 49.02
C ASP A 297 7.79 -10.74 48.08
N ILE A 298 7.67 -9.51 48.57
CA ILE A 298 7.20 -8.35 47.81
C ILE A 298 7.93 -8.25 46.47
N SER A 299 7.22 -8.01 45.37
CA SER A 299 7.83 -7.72 44.06
C SER A 299 7.93 -6.21 43.81
N PRO A 300 9.09 -5.57 44.08
CA PRO A 300 9.27 -4.13 43.86
C PRO A 300 9.28 -3.75 42.37
N ARG A 301 9.42 -4.73 41.47
CA ARG A 301 9.37 -4.53 40.01
C ARG A 301 7.97 -4.19 39.51
N PHE A 302 6.93 -4.65 40.22
CA PHE A 302 5.54 -4.36 39.91
C PHE A 302 5.14 -2.94 40.36
N ALA A 303 5.44 -2.62 41.61
CA ALA A 303 5.24 -1.30 42.23
C ALA A 303 6.20 -1.15 43.42
N LYS A 304 6.45 0.07 43.89
CA LYS A 304 7.44 0.36 44.96
C LYS A 304 7.30 -0.55 46.20
N ASP A 305 6.07 -0.82 46.63
CA ASP A 305 5.77 -1.68 47.78
C ASP A 305 5.14 -3.03 47.34
N GLY A 306 5.28 -3.40 46.07
CA GLY A 306 4.63 -4.55 45.43
C GLY A 306 3.11 -4.48 45.41
N VAL A 307 2.53 -3.33 45.76
CA VAL A 307 1.09 -3.10 45.86
C VAL A 307 0.68 -1.96 44.96
N TYR A 308 -0.43 -2.14 44.25
CA TYR A 308 -1.10 -1.07 43.52
C TYR A 308 -2.62 -1.14 43.74
N GLU A 309 -3.26 0.01 43.91
CA GLU A 309 -4.70 0.12 44.12
C GLU A 309 -5.37 0.78 42.92
N PHE A 310 -6.45 0.17 42.45
CA PHE A 310 -7.27 0.63 41.34
C PHE A 310 -8.67 0.96 41.86
N SER A 311 -9.24 2.04 41.34
CA SER A 311 -10.66 2.35 41.55
C SER A 311 -11.51 1.54 40.57
N LEU A 312 -12.43 0.73 41.09
CA LEU A 312 -13.50 0.14 40.31
C LEU A 312 -14.48 1.29 39.99
N SER A 313 -14.53 1.71 38.73
CA SER A 313 -15.54 2.69 38.35
C SER A 313 -16.91 2.03 38.50
N LYS A 314 -17.79 2.61 39.33
CA LYS A 314 -19.20 2.21 39.29
C LYS A 314 -19.67 2.53 37.89
N ASN A 315 -19.93 1.51 37.07
CA ASN A 315 -20.70 1.66 35.86
C ASN A 315 -22.01 2.33 36.28
N ASN A 316 -22.10 3.65 36.08
CA ASN A 316 -23.34 4.39 36.31
C ASN A 316 -24.38 3.70 35.42
N GLY A 317 -25.37 3.07 36.05
CA GLY A 317 -26.46 2.31 35.44
C GLY A 317 -27.43 3.17 34.62
N GLY A 318 -26.94 4.20 33.92
CA GLY A 318 -27.59 4.65 32.72
C GLY A 318 -27.38 3.57 31.66
N VAL A 319 -28.47 3.13 31.03
CA VAL A 319 -28.40 2.28 29.84
C VAL A 319 -27.56 3.03 28.80
N LYS A 320 -26.25 2.76 28.75
CA LYS A 320 -25.40 3.24 27.66
C LYS A 320 -25.98 2.63 26.40
N THR A 321 -26.35 3.48 25.43
CA THR A 321 -26.87 3.06 24.13
C THR A 321 -26.02 1.90 23.59
N SER A 322 -26.54 0.67 23.55
CA SER A 322 -25.80 -0.46 23.00
C SER A 322 -25.75 -0.34 21.49
N ILE A 323 -24.55 -0.33 20.92
CA ILE A 323 -24.37 -0.41 19.47
C ILE A 323 -24.29 -1.89 19.13
N SER A 324 -25.24 -2.39 18.36
CA SER A 324 -25.26 -3.80 17.98
C SER A 324 -24.04 -4.16 17.12
N SER A 325 -23.59 -5.41 17.21
CA SER A 325 -22.59 -5.95 16.27
C SER A 325 -23.09 -5.88 14.82
N THR A 326 -24.41 -5.98 14.59
CA THR A 326 -25.03 -5.79 13.28
C THR A 326 -24.78 -4.39 12.70
N ALA A 327 -24.91 -3.33 13.51
CA ALA A 327 -24.66 -1.95 13.08
C ALA A 327 -23.21 -1.73 12.66
N ILE A 328 -22.28 -2.29 13.43
CA ILE A 328 -20.83 -2.20 13.15
C ILE A 328 -20.47 -2.98 11.88
N ASN A 329 -21.01 -4.19 11.73
CA ASN A 329 -20.78 -5.01 10.54
C ASN A 329 -21.36 -4.34 9.29
N ALA A 330 -22.53 -3.72 9.38
CA ALA A 330 -23.11 -2.95 8.28
C ALA A 330 -22.23 -1.77 7.86
N ALA A 331 -21.65 -1.03 8.82
CA ALA A 331 -20.69 0.03 8.52
C ALA A 331 -19.41 -0.51 7.86
N LEU A 332 -18.87 -1.63 8.35
CA LEU A 332 -17.71 -2.31 7.74
C LEU A 332 -18.00 -2.76 6.31
N GLU A 333 -19.15 -3.40 6.05
CA GLU A 333 -19.56 -3.80 4.70
C GLU A 333 -19.72 -2.60 3.78
N LYS A 334 -20.39 -1.53 4.25
CA LYS A 334 -20.56 -0.31 3.47
C LYS A 334 -19.22 0.34 3.12
N ALA A 335 -18.28 0.36 4.06
CA ALA A 335 -16.93 0.85 3.84
C ALA A 335 -16.15 -0.03 2.84
N ASN A 336 -16.18 -1.35 3.01
CA ASN A 336 -15.54 -2.32 2.12
C ASN A 336 -16.12 -2.27 0.70
N SER A 337 -17.42 -2.03 0.54
CA SER A 337 -18.09 -1.92 -0.76
C SER A 337 -17.57 -0.80 -1.66
N LYS A 338 -16.80 0.14 -1.10
CA LYS A 338 -16.15 1.23 -1.85
C LYS A 338 -14.84 0.82 -2.52
N LEU A 339 -14.29 -0.34 -2.19
CA LEU A 339 -13.06 -0.84 -2.78
C LEU A 339 -13.32 -1.47 -4.15
N LEU A 340 -12.42 -1.21 -5.10
CA LEU A 340 -12.43 -1.91 -6.39
C LEU A 340 -12.31 -3.43 -6.20
N SER A 341 -11.47 -3.86 -5.25
CA SER A 341 -11.26 -5.28 -4.95
C SER A 341 -12.52 -5.98 -4.43
N PHE A 342 -13.41 -5.25 -3.78
CA PHE A 342 -14.65 -5.83 -3.24
C PHE A 342 -15.58 -6.33 -4.34
N SER A 343 -15.76 -5.54 -5.39
CA SER A 343 -16.72 -5.83 -6.47
C SER A 343 -16.13 -6.57 -7.67
N ALA A 344 -14.84 -6.38 -7.95
CA ALA A 344 -14.26 -6.75 -9.25
C ALA A 344 -13.12 -7.78 -9.16
N SER A 345 -12.54 -8.00 -7.98
CA SER A 345 -11.36 -8.84 -7.80
C SER A 345 -11.69 -10.19 -7.19
N ASP A 346 -11.02 -11.23 -7.67
CA ASP A 346 -11.04 -12.58 -7.10
C ASP A 346 -9.79 -12.86 -6.26
N ILE A 347 -8.69 -12.14 -6.50
CA ILE A 347 -7.42 -12.32 -5.79
C ILE A 347 -7.24 -11.33 -4.62
N ALA A 348 -7.41 -10.03 -4.87
CA ALA A 348 -7.15 -9.02 -3.86
C ALA A 348 -8.08 -9.11 -2.64
N PRO A 349 -7.58 -8.75 -1.44
CA PRO A 349 -8.40 -8.70 -0.24
C PRO A 349 -9.60 -7.77 -0.39
N LYS A 350 -10.75 -8.23 0.12
CA LYS A 350 -12.03 -7.50 0.06
C LYS A 350 -12.26 -6.58 1.27
N HIS A 351 -11.36 -6.61 2.24
CA HIS A 351 -11.46 -5.83 3.47
C HIS A 351 -10.45 -4.68 3.47
N LEU A 352 -10.93 -3.49 3.84
CA LEU A 352 -10.11 -2.28 4.01
C LEU A 352 -8.95 -2.49 4.97
N SER A 353 -9.13 -3.28 6.04
CA SER A 353 -8.06 -3.57 7.00
C SER A 353 -6.86 -4.28 6.37
N SER A 354 -7.09 -5.08 5.31
CA SER A 354 -6.06 -5.91 4.69
C SER A 354 -5.38 -5.24 3.49
N ILE A 355 -6.11 -4.41 2.73
CA ILE A 355 -5.61 -3.80 1.49
C ILE A 355 -5.21 -2.32 1.62
N PHE A 356 -5.63 -1.63 2.69
CA PHE A 356 -5.38 -0.21 2.86
C PHE A 356 -3.88 0.11 2.95
N VAL A 357 -3.43 1.09 2.17
CA VAL A 357 -2.09 1.68 2.23
C VAL A 357 -2.26 3.15 2.59
N GLU A 358 -1.58 3.60 3.65
CA GLU A 358 -1.63 4.99 4.09
C GLU A 358 -1.03 5.90 3.00
N PRO A 359 -1.80 6.84 2.43
CA PRO A 359 -1.24 7.76 1.44
C PRO A 359 -0.24 8.71 2.13
N PRO A 360 0.73 9.27 1.40
CA PRO A 360 1.57 10.32 1.95
C PRO A 360 0.73 11.54 2.32
N LEU A 361 0.92 12.06 3.53
CA LEU A 361 0.19 13.20 4.08
C LEU A 361 1.18 14.33 4.43
N ALA A 362 0.80 15.57 4.16
CA ALA A 362 1.62 16.73 4.51
C ALA A 362 0.77 17.96 4.87
N LYS A 363 1.40 18.96 5.50
CA LYS A 363 0.76 20.25 5.83
C LYS A 363 0.67 21.22 4.64
N LYS A 364 1.45 20.99 3.58
CA LYS A 364 1.42 21.77 2.32
C LYS A 364 1.03 20.91 1.13
N SER A 365 0.52 21.56 0.07
CA SER A 365 0.21 20.88 -1.19
C SER A 365 1.47 20.40 -1.89
N GLU A 366 1.32 19.33 -2.67
CA GLU A 366 2.43 18.73 -3.45
C GLU A 366 3.01 19.72 -4.47
N LYS A 367 2.16 20.59 -5.06
CA LYS A 367 2.61 21.67 -5.96
C LYS A 367 3.44 22.73 -5.25
N SER A 368 3.01 23.15 -4.06
CA SER A 368 3.73 24.17 -3.28
C SER A 368 5.11 23.66 -2.86
N LEU A 369 5.22 22.38 -2.51
CA LEU A 369 6.50 21.75 -2.17
C LEU A 369 7.42 21.58 -3.39
N ALA A 370 6.86 21.33 -4.57
CA ALA A 370 7.64 21.21 -5.80
C ALA A 370 8.12 22.56 -6.35
N ALA A 371 7.46 23.66 -6.00
CA ALA A 371 7.77 25.01 -6.47
C ALA A 371 8.75 25.78 -5.56
N SER A 372 9.05 25.29 -4.36
CA SER A 372 10.09 25.87 -3.51
C SER A 372 11.47 25.45 -4.01
N ASP A 373 12.28 26.43 -4.46
CA ASP A 373 13.61 26.24 -5.07
C ASP A 373 14.70 25.65 -4.13
N ASP A 374 14.41 25.42 -2.84
CA ASP A 374 15.32 24.79 -1.88
C ASP A 374 15.04 23.28 -1.76
N LEU A 375 15.53 22.50 -2.72
CA LEU A 375 15.55 21.03 -2.63
C LEU A 375 16.59 20.49 -1.64
N ASP A 376 17.36 21.36 -0.98
CA ASP A 376 18.52 20.98 -0.16
C ASP A 376 18.29 21.02 1.36
N THR A 377 17.07 21.29 1.84
CA THR A 377 16.75 21.20 3.26
C THR A 377 15.64 20.20 3.54
N LYS A 378 15.99 19.22 4.38
CA LYS A 378 15.09 18.29 5.08
C LYS A 378 14.00 19.04 5.85
N ASP A 379 12.92 19.45 5.18
CA ASP A 379 11.69 19.90 5.83
C ASP A 379 10.88 18.69 6.28
N THR A 380 11.43 17.93 7.24
CA THR A 380 10.77 16.78 7.87
C THR A 380 9.53 17.17 8.70
N ASP A 381 9.37 18.46 9.03
CA ASP A 381 8.27 18.97 9.87
C ASP A 381 6.93 19.15 9.12
N GLU A 382 6.95 18.99 7.79
CA GLU A 382 5.76 19.14 6.95
C GLU A 382 5.03 17.82 6.65
N VAL A 383 5.74 16.69 6.68
CA VAL A 383 5.14 15.36 6.48
C VAL A 383 4.49 14.89 7.78
N VAL A 384 3.28 14.35 7.69
CA VAL A 384 2.52 13.86 8.84
C VAL A 384 2.08 12.41 8.63
N SER A 385 1.79 11.69 9.71
CA SER A 385 1.22 10.33 9.66
C SER A 385 -0.16 10.29 10.31
N LEU A 386 -0.95 9.28 9.98
CA LEU A 386 -2.25 9.05 10.62
C LEU A 386 -2.12 8.89 12.13
N TYR A 387 -1.05 8.23 12.60
CA TYR A 387 -0.77 8.13 14.03
C TYR A 387 -0.57 9.51 14.66
N SER A 388 0.22 10.39 14.05
CA SER A 388 0.42 11.75 14.57
C SER A 388 -0.88 12.56 14.61
N LEU A 389 -1.69 12.47 13.55
CA LEU A 389 -2.98 13.17 13.44
C LEU A 389 -4.03 12.64 14.42
N SER A 390 -3.97 11.34 14.75
CA SER A 390 -4.89 10.74 15.72
C SER A 390 -4.64 11.27 17.14
N GLN A 391 -3.40 11.63 17.47
CA GLN A 391 -3.04 12.23 18.77
C GLN A 391 -3.47 13.70 18.90
N GLU A 392 -3.66 14.39 17.77
CA GLU A 392 -4.19 15.75 17.79
C GLU A 392 -5.62 15.75 18.32
N LYS A 393 -6.02 16.78 19.09
CA LYS A 393 -7.39 16.91 19.64
C LYS A 393 -8.26 17.89 18.85
N ILE A 394 -7.79 18.31 17.68
CA ILE A 394 -8.46 19.28 16.81
C ILE A 394 -9.13 18.58 15.64
N ASP A 395 -10.17 19.22 15.10
CA ASP A 395 -10.82 18.76 13.87
C ASP A 395 -9.82 18.81 12.71
N ILE A 396 -9.98 17.93 11.72
CA ILE A 396 -9.07 17.80 10.57
C ILE A 396 -9.85 18.03 9.28
N ILE A 397 -9.25 18.74 8.33
CA ILE A 397 -9.70 18.79 6.94
C ILE A 397 -8.63 18.21 6.02
N PHE A 398 -8.96 17.08 5.39
CA PHE A 398 -8.16 16.50 4.33
C PHE A 398 -8.45 17.19 3.01
N ILE A 399 -7.42 17.71 2.37
CA ILE A 399 -7.47 18.28 1.02
C ILE A 399 -6.72 17.35 0.10
N GLY A 400 -7.28 17.04 -1.06
CA GLY A 400 -6.51 16.27 -2.04
C GLY A 400 -7.16 16.23 -3.40
N LYS A 401 -6.35 15.92 -4.39
CA LYS A 401 -6.78 15.78 -5.78
C LYS A 401 -7.84 14.69 -5.92
N ARG A 402 -8.59 14.73 -7.02
CA ARG A 402 -9.55 13.66 -7.35
C ARG A 402 -8.81 12.33 -7.41
N GLU A 403 -9.40 11.27 -6.83
CA GLU A 403 -8.84 9.91 -6.74
C GLU A 403 -7.59 9.71 -5.90
N SER A 404 -7.14 10.72 -5.14
CA SER A 404 -6.04 10.57 -4.17
C SER A 404 -6.32 9.58 -3.03
N GLY A 405 -7.52 9.01 -2.96
CA GLY A 405 -7.92 8.05 -1.93
C GLY A 405 -8.65 8.65 -0.73
N LYS A 406 -9.10 9.92 -0.80
CA LYS A 406 -9.87 10.61 0.26
C LYS A 406 -10.95 9.73 0.88
N SER A 407 -11.92 9.27 0.08
CA SER A 407 -13.03 8.44 0.56
C SER A 407 -12.54 7.12 1.18
N THR A 408 -11.53 6.47 0.60
CA THR A 408 -10.94 5.24 1.15
C THR A 408 -10.28 5.49 2.50
N LEU A 409 -9.53 6.58 2.64
CA LEU A 409 -8.92 7.02 3.90
C LEU A 409 -9.98 7.29 4.96
N LEU A 410 -11.01 8.07 4.61
CA LEU A 410 -12.10 8.40 5.52
C LEU A 410 -12.88 7.15 5.98
N ASN A 411 -13.16 6.21 5.07
CA ASN A 411 -13.81 4.95 5.42
C ASN A 411 -12.92 4.11 6.35
N HIS A 412 -11.62 4.01 6.08
CA HIS A 412 -10.67 3.33 6.96
C HIS A 412 -10.66 3.96 8.36
N ILE A 413 -10.65 5.30 8.45
CA ILE A 413 -10.71 6.00 9.73
C ILE A 413 -12.03 5.71 10.46
N ALA A 414 -13.17 5.79 9.76
CA ALA A 414 -14.50 5.60 10.34
C ALA A 414 -14.69 4.22 10.97
N VAL A 415 -14.18 3.15 10.34
CA VAL A 415 -14.48 1.77 10.75
C VAL A 415 -13.34 1.07 11.48
N ASN A 416 -12.09 1.44 11.23
CA ASN A 416 -10.91 0.78 11.81
C ASN A 416 -10.16 1.63 12.85
N LYS A 417 -10.23 2.98 12.76
CA LYS A 417 -9.39 3.89 13.57
C LYS A 417 -10.18 4.91 14.40
N PHE A 418 -11.51 4.83 14.44
CA PHE A 418 -12.32 5.89 15.05
C PHE A 418 -12.00 6.15 16.54
N MET A 419 -11.66 5.10 17.30
CA MET A 419 -11.22 5.22 18.70
C MET A 419 -9.82 5.85 18.84
N GLU A 420 -8.94 5.62 17.87
CA GLU A 420 -7.58 6.20 17.86
C GLU A 420 -7.66 7.71 17.57
N PHE A 421 -8.60 8.14 16.73
CA PHE A 421 -8.85 9.56 16.43
C PHE A 421 -9.73 10.24 17.46
N HIS A 422 -10.59 9.52 18.17
CA HIS A 422 -11.42 10.12 19.21
C HIS A 422 -11.63 9.10 20.32
N GLY A 423 -10.85 9.20 21.41
CA GLY A 423 -10.84 8.20 22.48
C GLY A 423 -12.19 7.99 23.17
N SER A 424 -13.12 8.95 23.08
CA SER A 424 -14.50 8.79 23.57
C SER A 424 -15.46 8.23 22.52
N ALA A 425 -15.05 8.11 21.25
CA ALA A 425 -15.90 7.55 20.20
C ALA A 425 -16.21 6.08 20.46
N ARG A 426 -17.49 5.75 20.40
CA ARG A 426 -18.02 4.39 20.37
C ARG A 426 -18.38 3.96 18.95
N VAL A 427 -18.48 4.91 18.04
CA VAL A 427 -18.78 4.72 16.61
C VAL A 427 -18.13 5.79 15.76
N GLY A 428 -17.66 5.40 14.57
CA GLY A 428 -17.35 6.34 13.48
C GLY A 428 -18.52 6.45 12.51
N LEU A 429 -18.88 7.67 12.15
CA LEU A 429 -19.99 7.98 11.25
C LEU A 429 -19.42 8.64 10.00
N LEU A 430 -19.67 8.06 8.83
CA LEU A 430 -19.28 8.67 7.55
C LEU A 430 -20.52 9.16 6.80
N ILE A 431 -20.50 10.45 6.44
CA ILE A 431 -21.57 11.17 5.77
C ILE A 431 -21.00 11.73 4.47
N ASP A 432 -21.54 11.29 3.33
CA ASP A 432 -21.21 11.82 2.01
C ASP A 432 -22.17 12.95 1.66
N ILE A 433 -21.67 14.19 1.67
CA ILE A 433 -22.48 15.38 1.48
C ILE A 433 -23.06 15.44 0.06
N SER A 434 -22.34 14.92 -0.93
CA SER A 434 -22.71 15.03 -2.35
C SER A 434 -24.00 14.31 -2.70
N ILE A 435 -24.37 13.28 -1.93
CA ILE A 435 -25.57 12.46 -2.17
C ILE A 435 -26.76 12.85 -1.28
N LEU A 436 -26.65 13.93 -0.49
CA LEU A 436 -27.75 14.42 0.34
C LEU A 436 -28.84 15.06 -0.53
N TYR A 437 -30.05 14.48 -0.52
CA TYR A 437 -31.20 15.02 -1.26
C TYR A 437 -31.60 16.45 -0.84
N LYS A 438 -31.40 16.77 0.45
CA LYS A 438 -31.58 18.12 1.00
C LYS A 438 -30.45 18.43 1.97
N LEU A 439 -29.83 19.60 1.81
CA LEU A 439 -28.77 20.10 2.69
C LEU A 439 -29.37 20.54 4.04
N THR A 440 -29.64 19.58 4.93
CA THR A 440 -30.22 19.82 6.27
C THR A 440 -29.60 18.89 7.31
N VAL A 441 -29.54 19.34 8.56
CA VAL A 441 -29.06 18.54 9.70
C VAL A 441 -29.83 17.21 9.83
N ALA A 442 -31.12 17.19 9.51
CA ALA A 442 -31.93 15.97 9.56
C ALA A 442 -31.46 14.93 8.52
N ALA A 443 -31.04 15.37 7.33
CA ALA A 443 -30.53 14.48 6.29
C ALA A 443 -29.17 13.87 6.69
N ILE A 444 -28.29 14.63 7.35
CA ILE A 444 -27.03 14.11 7.93
C ILE A 444 -27.32 12.97 8.92
N ILE A 445 -28.28 13.18 9.84
CA ILE A 445 -28.67 12.16 10.82
C ILE A 445 -29.22 10.92 10.12
N THR A 446 -30.08 11.08 9.11
CA THR A 446 -30.62 9.95 8.34
C THR A 446 -29.50 9.17 7.66
N GLN A 447 -28.57 9.84 6.98
CA GLN A 447 -27.47 9.15 6.30
C GLN A 447 -26.51 8.46 7.27
N ALA A 448 -26.29 9.03 8.46
CA ALA A 448 -25.50 8.38 9.51
C ALA A 448 -26.17 7.09 10.04
N ILE A 449 -27.51 7.07 10.15
CA ILE A 449 -28.28 5.86 10.47
C ILE A 449 -28.15 4.82 9.35
N GLU A 450 -28.28 5.24 8.09
CA GLU A 450 -28.08 4.39 6.92
C GLU A 450 -26.64 3.87 6.79
N PHE A 451 -25.65 4.62 7.26
CA PHE A 451 -24.26 4.16 7.32
C PHE A 451 -24.10 2.98 8.29
N LEU A 452 -24.87 2.98 9.37
CA LEU A 452 -24.95 1.91 10.36
C LEU A 452 -26.03 0.86 10.02
N GLY A 453 -26.43 0.73 8.74
CA GLY A 453 -27.38 -0.29 8.30
C GLY A 453 -28.82 -0.13 8.78
N ASN A 454 -29.20 1.05 9.31
CA ASN A 454 -30.48 1.29 9.99
C ASN A 454 -30.68 0.50 11.29
N GLU A 455 -29.60 0.00 11.87
CA GLU A 455 -29.61 -0.82 13.10
C GLU A 455 -29.58 0.04 14.38
N ILE A 456 -29.49 1.38 14.25
CA ILE A 456 -29.53 2.32 15.37
C ILE A 456 -30.77 3.23 15.29
N LEU A 457 -31.44 3.43 16.44
CA LEU A 457 -32.55 4.37 16.51
C LEU A 457 -32.03 5.81 16.47
N LYS A 458 -32.81 6.71 15.86
CA LYS A 458 -32.47 8.14 15.79
C LYS A 458 -32.18 8.77 17.17
N ARG A 459 -32.99 8.44 18.19
CA ARG A 459 -32.81 8.97 19.55
C ARG A 459 -31.45 8.56 20.14
N ASP A 460 -31.03 7.34 19.83
CA ASP A 460 -29.85 6.70 20.38
C ASP A 460 -28.58 7.29 19.75
N LEU A 461 -28.63 7.53 18.43
CA LEU A 461 -27.59 8.28 17.71
C LEU A 461 -27.47 9.73 18.20
N VAL A 462 -28.59 10.41 18.46
CA VAL A 462 -28.58 11.77 19.02
C VAL A 462 -27.91 11.79 20.39
N THR A 463 -28.20 10.83 21.27
CA THR A 463 -27.51 10.69 22.56
C THR A 463 -26.00 10.51 22.41
N LEU A 464 -25.55 9.70 21.44
CA LEU A 464 -24.11 9.54 21.16
C LEU A 464 -23.45 10.84 20.70
N LEU A 465 -24.13 11.60 19.83
CA LEU A 465 -23.64 12.90 19.34
C LEU A 465 -23.58 13.94 20.47
N GLU A 466 -24.63 14.05 21.30
CA GLU A 466 -24.67 14.98 22.43
C GLU A 466 -23.64 14.63 23.50
N GLY A 467 -23.38 13.33 23.72
CA GLY A 467 -22.37 12.83 24.65
C GLY A 467 -20.93 12.90 24.14
N GLY A 468 -20.70 13.30 22.89
CA GLY A 468 -19.37 13.29 22.27
C GLY A 468 -18.80 11.87 22.09
N GLU A 469 -19.68 10.86 22.00
CA GLU A 469 -19.33 9.45 21.85
C GLU A 469 -19.27 9.00 20.37
N ALA A 470 -19.14 9.94 19.44
CA ALA A 470 -19.03 9.67 18.00
C ALA A 470 -17.85 10.41 17.38
N LEU A 471 -17.20 9.78 16.39
CA LEU A 471 -16.34 10.47 15.42
C LEU A 471 -17.17 10.75 14.17
N VAL A 472 -17.33 12.01 13.78
CA VAL A 472 -18.16 12.39 12.64
C VAL A 472 -17.28 12.79 11.46
N ILE A 473 -17.47 12.12 10.33
CA ILE A 473 -16.65 12.28 9.14
C ILE A 473 -17.53 12.73 7.97
N PHE A 474 -17.18 13.86 7.36
CA PHE A 474 -17.84 14.41 6.18
C PHE A 474 -16.98 14.20 4.92
N ASP A 475 -17.46 13.36 4.01
CA ASP A 475 -16.87 13.15 2.68
C ASP A 475 -17.55 14.04 1.63
N SER A 476 -16.84 14.29 0.53
CA SER A 476 -17.30 15.14 -0.59
C SER A 476 -17.74 16.55 -0.15
N PHE A 477 -17.09 17.11 0.86
CA PHE A 477 -17.35 18.47 1.30
C PHE A 477 -16.75 19.46 0.30
N ASP A 478 -17.58 20.28 -0.34
CA ASP A 478 -17.11 21.43 -1.11
C ASP A 478 -16.96 22.66 -0.18
N LEU A 479 -15.69 23.04 0.04
CA LEU A 479 -15.30 24.17 0.90
C LEU A 479 -15.72 25.53 0.32
N HIS A 480 -15.82 25.66 -1.00
CA HIS A 480 -16.21 26.89 -1.68
C HIS A 480 -17.73 27.07 -1.69
N SER A 481 -18.51 25.99 -1.56
CA SER A 481 -19.97 26.04 -1.38
C SER A 481 -20.36 26.68 -0.04
N SER A 482 -21.00 27.85 -0.10
CA SER A 482 -21.55 28.53 1.08
C SER A 482 -22.67 27.71 1.76
N ALA A 483 -23.43 26.93 0.98
CA ALA A 483 -24.48 26.08 1.49
C ALA A 483 -23.92 24.89 2.29
N HIS A 484 -22.85 24.26 1.80
CA HIS A 484 -22.18 23.17 2.52
C HIS A 484 -21.54 23.69 3.81
N ARG A 485 -20.80 24.80 3.75
CA ARG A 485 -20.19 25.43 4.94
C ARG A 485 -21.24 25.70 6.02
N LYS A 486 -22.35 26.33 5.64
CA LYS A 486 -23.45 26.63 6.56
C LYS A 486 -24.05 25.37 7.18
N LEU A 487 -24.29 24.32 6.39
CA LEU A 487 -24.83 23.05 6.88
C LEU A 487 -23.91 22.39 7.92
N ILE A 488 -22.61 22.35 7.64
CA ILE A 488 -21.63 21.75 8.56
C ILE A 488 -21.53 22.57 9.85
N GLU A 489 -21.50 23.90 9.75
CA GLU A 489 -21.49 24.77 10.92
C GLU A 489 -22.76 24.61 11.76
N GLU A 490 -23.95 24.57 11.13
CA GLU A 490 -25.21 24.29 11.83
C GLU A 490 -25.18 22.93 12.55
N PHE A 491 -24.57 21.90 11.95
CA PHE A 491 -24.43 20.59 12.59
C PHE A 491 -23.46 20.62 13.77
N ARG A 492 -22.27 21.24 13.60
CA ARG A 492 -21.24 21.36 14.65
C ARG A 492 -21.70 22.23 15.82
N GLU A 493 -22.47 23.27 15.56
CA GLU A 493 -23.08 24.11 16.61
C GLU A 493 -24.13 23.34 17.41
N LYS A 494 -24.90 22.49 16.74
CA LYS A 494 -25.89 21.64 17.40
C LYS A 494 -25.25 20.53 18.24
N TYR A 495 -24.12 19.99 17.78
CA TYR A 495 -23.39 18.90 18.43
C TYR A 495 -21.91 19.27 18.60
N PRO A 496 -21.53 20.05 19.62
CA PRO A 496 -20.15 20.53 19.75
C PRO A 496 -19.16 19.54 20.36
N ALA A 497 -19.64 18.44 20.98
CA ALA A 497 -18.80 17.49 21.73
C ALA A 497 -18.04 16.44 20.88
N PRO A 498 -18.57 15.94 19.74
CA PRO A 498 -17.84 15.04 18.84
C PRO A 498 -16.59 15.69 18.23
N ARG A 499 -15.63 14.86 17.80
CA ARG A 499 -14.56 15.28 16.88
C ARG A 499 -15.04 15.18 15.43
N TYR A 500 -14.62 16.12 14.60
CA TYR A 500 -14.98 16.20 13.18
C TYR A 500 -13.78 16.00 12.25
N ILE A 501 -13.98 15.22 11.19
CA ILE A 501 -13.05 15.10 10.07
C ILE A 501 -13.78 15.44 8.78
N LEU A 502 -13.16 16.24 7.92
CA LEU A 502 -13.73 16.65 6.63
C LEU A 502 -12.79 16.25 5.50
N ALA A 503 -13.32 16.03 4.31
CA ALA A 503 -12.51 15.92 3.10
C ALA A 503 -13.07 16.76 1.95
N THR A 504 -12.22 17.56 1.31
CA THR A 504 -12.53 18.40 0.15
C THR A 504 -11.58 18.08 -1.02
N ASN A 505 -12.01 18.40 -2.24
CA ASN A 505 -11.12 18.41 -3.39
C ASN A 505 -10.16 19.59 -3.32
N GLU A 506 -8.94 19.38 -3.83
CA GLU A 506 -7.98 20.43 -4.12
C GLU A 506 -8.39 21.12 -5.43
N GLU A 507 -8.69 22.42 -5.39
CA GLU A 507 -9.04 23.20 -6.57
C GLU A 507 -7.88 24.12 -7.01
N LEU A 508 -7.86 24.49 -8.28
CA LEU A 508 -6.82 25.35 -8.89
C LEU A 508 -6.66 26.72 -8.21
N GLN A 509 -7.69 27.22 -7.51
CA GLN A 509 -7.62 28.50 -6.80
C GLN A 509 -6.96 28.37 -5.42
N ASP A 510 -6.84 27.14 -4.90
CA ASP A 510 -6.22 26.86 -3.60
C ASP A 510 -4.68 26.87 -3.69
N ASP A 511 -4.13 26.79 -4.91
CA ASP A 511 -2.69 26.70 -5.22
C ASP A 511 -1.87 27.95 -4.80
N LEU A 512 -2.50 29.09 -4.53
CA LEU A 512 -1.79 30.38 -4.47
C LEU A 512 -1.53 30.97 -3.07
N SER A 513 -2.12 30.48 -1.97
CA SER A 513 -1.80 30.86 -0.56
C SER A 513 -2.72 30.15 0.45
N LEU A 514 -2.19 29.61 1.56
CA LEU A 514 -2.97 29.13 2.73
C LEU A 514 -3.93 30.21 3.28
N GLU A 515 -3.63 31.50 3.09
CA GLU A 515 -4.44 32.64 3.53
C GLU A 515 -5.76 32.84 2.76
N LYS A 516 -6.02 32.06 1.69
CA LYS A 516 -7.20 32.21 0.82
C LYS A 516 -8.27 31.12 0.98
N LEU A 517 -8.01 30.05 1.74
CA LEU A 517 -9.01 29.01 1.97
C LEU A 517 -10.18 29.58 2.82
N PRO A 518 -11.44 29.35 2.43
CA PRO A 518 -12.59 29.73 3.24
C PRO A 518 -12.48 29.14 4.65
N SER A 519 -12.53 29.96 5.69
CA SER A 519 -12.44 29.49 7.07
C SER A 519 -13.75 28.86 7.55
N LEU A 520 -13.62 27.82 8.37
CA LEU A 520 -14.69 27.26 9.20
C LEU A 520 -14.51 27.74 10.63
N LYS A 521 -15.58 27.90 11.40
CA LYS A 521 -15.45 28.16 12.84
C LYS A 521 -14.53 27.11 13.52
N ASN A 522 -13.65 27.60 14.41
CA ASN A 522 -12.61 26.82 15.11
C ASN A 522 -11.55 26.15 14.21
N ASN A 523 -11.37 26.60 12.96
CA ASN A 523 -10.35 26.23 11.97
C ASN A 523 -9.73 24.82 12.15
N PRO A 524 -10.24 23.79 11.42
CA PRO A 524 -9.62 22.47 11.45
C PRO A 524 -8.17 22.49 10.91
N ALA A 525 -7.34 21.55 11.38
CA ALA A 525 -6.01 21.33 10.81
C ALA A 525 -6.12 20.90 9.35
N VAL A 526 -5.43 21.63 8.48
CA VAL A 526 -5.39 21.32 7.05
C VAL A 526 -4.29 20.29 6.79
N VAL A 527 -4.66 19.18 6.15
CA VAL A 527 -3.73 18.12 5.75
C VAL A 527 -3.96 17.79 4.29
N TYR A 528 -2.91 17.87 3.48
CA TYR A 528 -2.92 17.50 2.07
C TYR A 528 -2.61 16.01 1.91
N ILE A 529 -3.38 15.34 1.05
CA ILE A 529 -3.13 13.98 0.59
C ILE A 529 -2.34 14.05 -0.72
N HIS A 530 -1.11 13.54 -0.70
CA HIS A 530 -0.22 13.52 -1.85
C HIS A 530 -0.37 12.26 -2.69
N SER A 531 0.23 12.28 -3.87
CA SER A 531 0.27 11.16 -4.79
C SER A 531 1.08 9.98 -4.22
N PHE A 532 0.75 8.75 -4.62
CA PHE A 532 1.54 7.59 -4.25
C PHE A 532 2.98 7.70 -4.77
N LYS A 533 3.93 7.40 -3.89
CA LYS A 533 5.36 7.19 -4.20
C LYS A 533 5.67 5.71 -4.46
N ILE A 534 6.89 5.37 -4.91
CA ILE A 534 7.33 3.96 -5.11
C ILE A 534 6.93 3.05 -3.96
N ARG A 535 7.23 3.44 -2.72
CA ARG A 535 6.96 2.61 -1.53
C ARG A 535 5.48 2.23 -1.39
N HIS A 536 4.58 3.18 -1.63
CA HIS A 536 3.14 2.96 -1.48
C HIS A 536 2.59 2.08 -2.60
N THR A 537 3.09 2.27 -3.83
CA THR A 537 2.76 1.41 -4.97
C THR A 537 3.27 -0.02 -4.76
N LYS A 538 4.50 -0.19 -4.25
CA LYS A 538 5.04 -1.51 -3.89
C LYS A 538 4.21 -2.19 -2.80
N GLU A 539 3.87 -1.44 -1.74
CA GLU A 539 3.04 -1.95 -0.64
C GLU A 539 1.66 -2.40 -1.14
N LEU A 540 1.03 -1.61 -2.02
CA LEU A 540 -0.27 -1.98 -2.59
C LEU A 540 -0.16 -3.22 -3.50
N VAL A 541 0.90 -3.37 -4.30
CA VAL A 541 1.16 -4.57 -5.11
C VAL A 541 1.28 -5.80 -4.20
N ARG A 542 2.07 -5.71 -3.11
CA ARG A 542 2.27 -6.78 -2.13
C ARG A 542 0.94 -7.16 -1.46
N LYS A 543 0.14 -6.19 -1.02
CA LYS A 543 -1.18 -6.43 -0.41
C LYS A 543 -2.21 -6.99 -1.40
N TRP A 544 -2.13 -6.62 -2.68
CA TRP A 544 -3.06 -7.10 -3.71
C TRP A 544 -2.85 -8.59 -4.04
N PHE A 545 -1.59 -9.02 -4.18
CA PHE A 545 -1.26 -10.39 -4.61
C PHE A 545 -0.77 -11.33 -3.50
N GLY A 546 -0.50 -10.80 -2.30
CA GLY A 546 0.00 -11.53 -1.15
C GLY A 546 1.52 -11.38 -0.93
N GLU A 547 1.95 -11.43 0.33
CA GLU A 547 3.36 -11.18 0.72
C GLU A 547 4.38 -12.17 0.16
N HIS A 548 3.93 -13.35 -0.28
CA HIS A 548 4.79 -14.41 -0.82
C HIS A 548 4.70 -14.56 -2.34
N ASP A 549 4.12 -13.58 -3.06
CA ASP A 549 4.05 -13.61 -4.51
C ASP A 549 5.45 -13.49 -5.15
N GLN A 550 5.90 -14.56 -5.81
CA GLN A 550 7.23 -14.62 -6.43
C GLN A 550 7.42 -13.62 -7.57
N ASN A 551 6.33 -13.04 -8.11
CA ASN A 551 6.34 -12.13 -9.25
C ASN A 551 6.07 -10.66 -8.84
N SER A 552 6.08 -10.34 -7.55
CA SER A 552 5.70 -9.02 -7.03
C SER A 552 6.55 -7.90 -7.64
N GLU A 553 7.86 -8.09 -7.76
CA GLU A 553 8.77 -7.09 -8.35
C GLU A 553 8.52 -6.90 -9.86
N GLU A 554 8.21 -7.97 -10.60
CA GLU A 554 7.86 -7.88 -12.02
C GLU A 554 6.55 -7.12 -12.24
N ARG A 555 5.54 -7.38 -11.41
CA ARG A 555 4.25 -6.69 -11.45
C ARG A 555 4.38 -5.22 -11.07
N PHE A 556 5.17 -4.92 -10.03
CA PHE A 556 5.48 -3.53 -9.67
C PHE A 556 6.17 -2.78 -10.81
N ALA A 557 7.21 -3.38 -11.42
CA ALA A 557 7.92 -2.79 -12.55
C ALA A 557 6.98 -2.54 -13.74
N LEU A 558 6.06 -3.47 -14.01
CA LEU A 558 5.03 -3.31 -15.04
C LEU A 558 4.09 -2.14 -14.73
N VAL A 559 3.54 -2.05 -13.51
CA VAL A 559 2.65 -0.95 -13.11
C VAL A 559 3.35 0.40 -13.24
N LYS A 560 4.59 0.52 -12.74
CA LYS A 560 5.38 1.76 -12.86
C LYS A 560 5.60 2.15 -14.32
N LYS A 561 5.96 1.17 -15.16
CA LYS A 561 6.15 1.37 -16.61
C LYS A 561 4.86 1.80 -17.31
N LEU A 562 3.70 1.30 -16.89
CA LEU A 562 2.42 1.70 -17.44
C LEU A 562 2.05 3.12 -17.02
N LEU A 563 2.13 3.46 -15.73
CA LEU A 563 1.81 4.81 -15.24
C LEU A 563 2.65 5.89 -15.93
N SER A 564 3.95 5.65 -16.11
CA SER A 564 4.84 6.60 -16.80
C SER A 564 4.48 6.74 -18.29
N LYS A 565 4.28 5.62 -19.00
CA LYS A 565 3.91 5.65 -20.43
C LYS A 565 2.57 6.30 -20.69
N LEU A 566 1.62 6.14 -19.78
CA LEU A 566 0.28 6.71 -19.90
C LEU A 566 0.24 8.21 -19.55
N ASN A 567 1.32 8.76 -18.99
CA ASN A 567 1.37 10.13 -18.46
C ASN A 567 0.19 10.43 -17.51
N VAL A 568 -0.12 9.48 -16.64
CA VAL A 568 -1.22 9.61 -15.66
C VAL A 568 -0.69 9.78 -14.23
N PRO A 569 -1.44 10.47 -13.35
CA PRO A 569 -1.04 10.64 -11.96
C PRO A 569 -0.93 9.30 -11.21
N GLN A 570 0.03 9.19 -10.30
CA GLN A 570 0.15 8.01 -9.43
C GLN A 570 -0.85 8.09 -8.27
N THR A 571 -2.09 7.73 -8.54
CA THR A 571 -3.16 7.69 -7.53
C THR A 571 -3.49 6.25 -7.11
N PRO A 572 -3.94 6.02 -5.86
CA PRO A 572 -4.36 4.69 -5.40
C PRO A 572 -5.40 4.03 -6.32
N PHE A 573 -6.32 4.83 -6.88
CA PHE A 573 -7.36 4.35 -7.80
C PHE A 573 -6.77 3.81 -9.11
N LEU A 574 -5.91 4.59 -9.78
CA LEU A 574 -5.31 4.17 -11.04
C LEU A 574 -4.37 2.99 -10.86
N VAL A 575 -3.58 2.98 -9.78
CA VAL A 575 -2.75 1.83 -9.42
C VAL A 575 -3.64 0.59 -9.25
N SER A 576 -4.76 0.72 -8.52
CA SER A 576 -5.70 -0.38 -8.29
C SER A 576 -6.35 -0.91 -9.57
N ILE A 577 -6.72 -0.04 -10.52
CA ILE A 577 -7.25 -0.50 -11.82
C ILE A 577 -6.17 -1.26 -12.61
N LEU A 578 -4.94 -0.76 -12.64
CA LEU A 578 -3.85 -1.45 -13.35
C LEU A 578 -3.54 -2.81 -12.71
N LEU A 579 -3.54 -2.90 -11.38
CA LEU A 579 -3.40 -4.18 -10.67
C LEU A 579 -4.53 -5.15 -11.01
N TRP A 580 -5.77 -4.66 -11.03
CA TRP A 580 -6.92 -5.44 -11.46
C TRP A 580 -6.80 -5.92 -12.92
N VAL A 581 -6.34 -5.07 -13.85
CA VAL A 581 -6.10 -5.47 -15.25
C VAL A 581 -5.04 -6.57 -15.34
N ILE A 582 -3.94 -6.45 -14.57
CA ILE A 582 -2.87 -7.45 -14.50
C ILE A 582 -3.41 -8.78 -13.94
N GLU A 583 -4.28 -8.73 -12.92
CA GLU A 583 -4.97 -9.89 -12.36
C GLU A 583 -5.85 -10.59 -13.39
N GLN A 584 -6.66 -9.84 -14.14
CA GLN A 584 -7.58 -10.41 -15.14
C GLN A 584 -6.85 -11.00 -16.35
N GLN A 585 -5.61 -10.58 -16.61
CA GLN A 585 -4.81 -11.08 -17.72
C GLN A 585 -3.39 -11.51 -17.27
N PRO A 586 -3.26 -12.58 -16.46
CA PRO A 586 -1.96 -12.99 -15.88
C PRO A 586 -0.92 -13.36 -16.94
N THR A 587 -1.38 -13.83 -18.10
CA THR A 587 -0.56 -14.28 -19.24
C THR A 587 -0.46 -13.25 -20.36
N ALA A 588 -1.33 -12.24 -20.38
CA ALA A 588 -1.13 -11.13 -21.28
C ALA A 588 -0.01 -10.28 -20.66
N LYS A 589 1.21 -10.50 -21.14
CA LYS A 589 2.12 -9.37 -21.25
C LYS A 589 1.27 -8.28 -21.90
N LEU A 590 0.92 -7.20 -21.20
CA LEU A 590 0.31 -6.04 -21.85
C LEU A 590 1.34 -5.59 -22.89
N ILE A 591 1.18 -6.09 -24.13
CA ILE A 591 2.29 -6.15 -25.10
C ILE A 591 2.65 -4.73 -25.56
N ASN A 592 1.67 -3.81 -25.51
CA ASN A 592 1.83 -2.42 -25.88
C ASN A 592 0.92 -1.48 -25.06
N GLN A 593 1.18 -0.18 -25.17
CA GLN A 593 0.47 0.89 -24.49
C GLN A 593 -1.02 0.94 -24.83
N ALA A 594 -1.37 0.62 -26.08
CA ALA A 594 -2.75 0.65 -26.55
C ALA A 594 -3.65 -0.35 -25.83
N SER A 595 -3.19 -1.59 -25.63
CA SER A 595 -3.92 -2.61 -24.86
C SER A 595 -4.10 -2.23 -23.39
N ALA A 596 -3.13 -1.52 -22.80
CA ALA A 596 -3.24 -1.05 -21.40
C ALA A 596 -4.27 0.08 -21.26
N ILE A 597 -4.31 1.02 -22.20
CA ILE A 597 -5.35 2.06 -22.23
C ILE A 597 -6.72 1.45 -22.49
N GLU A 598 -6.82 0.52 -23.44
CA GLU A 598 -8.08 -0.17 -23.74
C GLU A 598 -8.61 -0.89 -22.51
N ALA A 599 -7.76 -1.63 -21.79
CA ALA A 599 -8.15 -2.31 -20.56
C ALA A 599 -8.58 -1.32 -19.46
N LEU A 600 -7.86 -0.21 -19.29
CA LEU A 600 -8.23 0.86 -18.36
C LEU A 600 -9.60 1.46 -18.71
N ILE A 601 -9.83 1.83 -19.98
CA ILE A 601 -11.10 2.41 -20.44
C ILE A 601 -12.24 1.40 -20.32
N PHE A 602 -12.05 0.14 -20.68
CA PHE A 602 -13.07 -0.89 -20.54
C PHE A 602 -13.39 -1.20 -19.08
N GLY A 603 -12.39 -1.15 -18.19
CA GLY A 603 -12.59 -1.19 -16.75
C GLY A 603 -13.46 -0.03 -16.25
N LEU A 604 -13.15 1.21 -16.66
CA LEU A 604 -13.92 2.40 -16.30
C LEU A 604 -15.34 2.43 -16.90
N LEU A 605 -15.51 1.90 -18.11
CA LEU A 605 -16.84 1.78 -18.73
C LEU A 605 -17.72 0.72 -18.06
N GLU A 606 -17.19 -0.05 -17.09
CA GLU A 606 -17.84 -1.17 -16.43
C GLU A 606 -18.28 -2.27 -17.45
N LYS A 607 -17.61 -2.34 -18.61
CA LYS A 607 -17.96 -3.25 -19.72
C LYS A 607 -17.93 -4.73 -19.32
N PHE A 608 -17.18 -5.05 -18.25
CA PHE A 608 -17.01 -6.40 -17.72
C PHE A 608 -18.08 -6.82 -16.70
N THR A 609 -18.80 -5.85 -16.13
CA THR A 609 -19.87 -6.07 -15.11
C THR A 609 -21.26 -5.68 -15.61
N GLU A 610 -21.35 -5.16 -16.84
CA GLU A 610 -22.59 -4.72 -17.47
C GLU A 610 -23.58 -5.88 -17.70
N SER A 611 -24.76 -5.81 -17.07
CA SER A 611 -25.86 -6.72 -17.40
C SER A 611 -26.32 -6.42 -18.83
N LYS A 612 -26.35 -7.43 -19.71
CA LYS A 612 -26.76 -7.31 -21.13
C LYS A 612 -28.27 -7.01 -21.30
N SER A 613 -28.79 -5.99 -20.62
CA SER A 613 -30.12 -5.45 -20.86
C SER A 613 -30.05 -4.44 -22.01
N ARG A 614 -30.79 -4.69 -23.10
CA ARG A 614 -30.94 -3.76 -24.23
C ARG A 614 -31.72 -2.48 -23.90
N SER A 615 -32.08 -2.25 -22.64
CA SER A 615 -32.93 -1.13 -22.22
C SER A 615 -32.17 0.14 -21.80
N ASN A 616 -30.86 0.04 -21.51
CA ASN A 616 -30.04 1.16 -21.02
C ASN A 616 -28.91 1.49 -22.01
N TYR A 617 -28.38 2.72 -21.96
CA TYR A 617 -27.28 3.19 -22.81
C TYR A 617 -26.00 2.42 -22.49
N ASP A 618 -25.72 1.40 -23.28
CA ASP A 618 -24.64 0.46 -23.01
C ASP A 618 -23.24 1.08 -23.21
N SER A 619 -22.22 0.36 -22.74
CA SER A 619 -20.81 0.75 -22.91
C SER A 619 -20.41 0.99 -24.38
N ASN A 620 -21.10 0.39 -25.36
CA ASN A 620 -20.84 0.61 -26.78
C ASN A 620 -21.34 1.99 -27.24
N ILE A 621 -22.56 2.39 -26.84
CA ILE A 621 -23.09 3.72 -27.12
C ILE A 621 -22.20 4.79 -26.47
N GLN A 622 -21.76 4.57 -25.23
CA GLN A 622 -20.87 5.48 -24.51
C GLN A 622 -19.51 5.62 -25.23
N SER A 623 -18.90 4.50 -25.64
CA SER A 623 -17.65 4.51 -26.40
C SER A 623 -17.78 5.26 -27.73
N HIS A 624 -18.84 4.98 -28.49
CA HIS A 624 -19.10 5.66 -29.76
C HIS A 624 -19.36 7.17 -29.57
N PHE A 625 -20.09 7.56 -28.52
CA PHE A 625 -20.30 8.96 -28.16
C PHE A 625 -18.97 9.68 -27.88
N LEU A 626 -18.09 9.07 -27.10
CA LEU A 626 -16.79 9.63 -26.76
C LEU A 626 -15.87 9.74 -27.99
N SER A 627 -15.93 8.80 -28.94
CA SER A 627 -15.25 8.92 -30.24
C SER A 627 -15.73 10.13 -31.05
N GLU A 628 -17.03 10.37 -31.11
CA GLU A 628 -17.58 11.53 -31.81
C GLU A 628 -17.23 12.85 -31.09
N LEU A 629 -17.26 12.86 -29.76
CA LEU A 629 -16.85 14.01 -28.95
C LEU A 629 -15.37 14.35 -29.21
N SER A 630 -14.50 13.36 -29.14
CA SER A 630 -13.06 13.53 -29.38
C SER A 630 -12.78 14.08 -30.79
N THR A 631 -13.54 13.61 -31.79
CA THR A 631 -13.47 14.11 -33.17
C THR A 631 -13.89 15.59 -33.26
N ALA A 632 -15.02 15.95 -32.65
CA ALA A 632 -15.51 17.33 -32.67
C ALA A 632 -14.53 18.30 -31.96
N MET A 633 -13.94 17.86 -30.84
CA MET A 633 -12.91 18.61 -30.13
C MET A 633 -11.64 18.78 -30.97
N ASP A 634 -11.21 17.73 -31.69
CA ASP A 634 -10.06 17.79 -32.60
C ASP A 634 -10.28 18.78 -33.75
N GLU A 635 -11.45 18.71 -34.41
CA GLU A 635 -11.82 19.63 -35.50
C GLU A 635 -11.89 21.09 -35.04
N ALA A 636 -12.30 21.32 -33.79
CA ALA A 636 -12.31 22.64 -33.17
C ALA A 636 -10.96 23.08 -32.58
N SER A 637 -9.94 22.20 -32.59
CA SER A 637 -8.67 22.40 -31.87
C SER A 637 -8.88 22.79 -30.39
N ALA A 638 -9.87 22.18 -29.76
CA ALA A 638 -10.32 22.51 -28.39
C ALA A 638 -9.91 21.42 -27.40
N GLU A 639 -9.36 21.82 -26.25
CA GLU A 639 -9.03 20.90 -25.15
C GLU A 639 -10.22 20.66 -24.20
N TRP A 640 -11.23 21.53 -24.25
CA TRP A 640 -12.42 21.48 -23.42
C TRP A 640 -13.64 22.05 -24.18
N VAL A 641 -14.83 21.74 -23.69
CA VAL A 641 -16.13 22.24 -24.18
C VAL A 641 -16.88 22.86 -23.02
N ASN A 642 -17.63 23.94 -23.22
CA ASN A 642 -18.46 24.50 -22.13
C ASN A 642 -19.56 23.51 -21.72
N SER A 643 -19.91 23.40 -20.44
CA SER A 643 -20.92 22.43 -19.97
C SER A 643 -22.27 22.57 -20.70
N ASN A 644 -22.68 23.79 -21.05
CA ASN A 644 -23.91 24.00 -21.83
C ASN A 644 -23.77 23.52 -23.28
N GLU A 645 -22.62 23.78 -23.92
CA GLU A 645 -22.33 23.32 -25.28
C GLU A 645 -22.22 21.79 -25.34
N PHE A 646 -21.70 21.18 -24.27
CA PHE A 646 -21.65 19.73 -24.13
C PHE A 646 -23.04 19.11 -24.08
N GLU A 647 -23.98 19.68 -23.32
CA GLU A 647 -25.38 19.21 -23.29
C GLU A 647 -26.08 19.37 -24.66
N VAL A 648 -25.76 20.43 -25.40
CA VAL A 648 -26.20 20.60 -26.79
C VAL A 648 -25.59 19.52 -27.68
N PHE A 649 -24.32 19.18 -27.49
CA PHE A 649 -23.64 18.11 -28.22
C PHE A 649 -24.27 16.74 -27.93
N VAL A 650 -24.57 16.42 -26.66
CA VAL A 650 -25.31 15.22 -26.25
C VAL A 650 -26.63 15.14 -27.00
N SER A 651 -27.45 16.19 -26.91
CA SER A 651 -28.75 16.24 -27.58
C SER A 651 -28.64 16.06 -29.10
N THR A 652 -27.65 16.71 -29.72
CA THR A 652 -27.41 16.63 -31.18
C THR A 652 -26.98 15.22 -31.60
N TYR A 653 -26.10 14.58 -30.82
CA TYR A 653 -25.60 13.23 -31.09
C TYR A 653 -26.74 12.19 -31.15
N PHE A 654 -27.64 12.22 -30.15
CA PHE A 654 -28.76 11.27 -30.06
C PHE A 654 -29.81 11.55 -31.14
N ASN A 655 -30.17 12.83 -31.36
CA ASN A 655 -31.14 13.23 -32.38
C ASN A 655 -30.70 12.82 -33.81
N LYS A 656 -29.42 13.03 -34.15
CA LYS A 656 -28.86 12.65 -35.47
C LYS A 656 -28.99 11.14 -35.76
N ARG A 657 -29.11 10.31 -34.73
CA ARG A 657 -29.19 8.85 -34.82
C ARG A 657 -30.60 8.31 -34.55
N GLY A 658 -31.60 9.18 -34.39
CA GLY A 658 -32.99 8.80 -34.11
C GLY A 658 -33.18 8.13 -32.74
N LEU A 659 -32.25 8.35 -31.81
CA LEU A 659 -32.30 7.82 -30.45
C LEU A 659 -32.97 8.83 -29.50
N THR A 660 -33.65 8.33 -28.47
CA THR A 660 -34.23 9.18 -27.43
C THR A 660 -33.13 9.87 -26.63
N VAL A 661 -33.18 11.21 -26.59
CA VAL A 661 -32.25 12.03 -25.79
C VAL A 661 -32.42 11.66 -24.31
N PRO A 662 -31.33 11.36 -23.58
CA PRO A 662 -31.40 11.06 -22.15
C PRO A 662 -32.03 12.21 -21.38
N SER A 663 -33.03 11.93 -20.54
CA SER A 663 -33.74 12.98 -19.79
C SER A 663 -32.95 13.57 -18.62
N ARG A 664 -31.89 12.87 -18.14
CA ARG A 664 -30.89 13.25 -17.12
C ARG A 664 -29.90 12.09 -16.89
N GLY A 665 -28.69 12.37 -16.42
CA GLY A 665 -27.78 11.35 -15.86
C GLY A 665 -26.67 10.85 -16.78
N PHE A 666 -26.74 11.08 -18.10
CA PHE A 666 -25.72 10.56 -19.03
C PHE A 666 -24.37 11.25 -18.84
N THR A 667 -24.36 12.58 -18.75
CA THR A 667 -23.17 13.38 -18.47
C THR A 667 -22.60 13.05 -17.09
N GLU A 668 -23.48 13.01 -16.07
CA GLU A 668 -23.09 12.68 -14.71
C GLU A 668 -22.49 11.26 -14.61
N GLU A 669 -22.98 10.31 -15.41
CA GLU A 669 -22.43 8.96 -15.47
C GLU A 669 -21.00 8.95 -16.04
N LEU A 670 -20.74 9.64 -17.16
CA LEU A 670 -19.40 9.73 -17.76
C LEU A 670 -18.40 10.45 -16.85
N LEU A 671 -18.86 11.48 -16.14
CA LEU A 671 -18.08 12.17 -15.10
C LEU A 671 -17.82 11.23 -13.92
N ARG A 672 -18.82 10.50 -13.43
CA ARG A 672 -18.70 9.55 -12.31
C ARG A 672 -17.72 8.41 -12.64
N LYS A 673 -17.81 7.85 -13.85
CA LYS A 673 -16.89 6.82 -14.37
C LYS A 673 -15.46 7.33 -14.55
N GLY A 674 -15.23 8.65 -14.47
CA GLY A 674 -13.90 9.23 -14.57
C GLY A 674 -13.33 9.25 -15.98
N LEU A 675 -14.16 9.12 -17.02
CA LEU A 675 -13.73 9.28 -18.41
C LEU A 675 -13.64 10.76 -18.80
N LEU A 676 -14.57 11.56 -18.28
CA LEU A 676 -14.61 13.00 -18.42
C LEU A 676 -14.34 13.69 -17.08
N TYR A 677 -13.92 14.94 -17.17
CA TYR A 677 -13.66 15.83 -16.04
C TYR A 677 -14.37 17.16 -16.27
N GLU A 678 -14.98 17.72 -15.22
CA GLU A 678 -15.61 19.03 -15.24
C GLU A 678 -14.96 19.93 -14.19
N SER A 679 -14.60 21.15 -14.60
CA SER A 679 -14.12 22.21 -13.70
C SER A 679 -14.46 23.58 -14.30
N ASN A 680 -14.95 24.51 -13.49
CA ASN A 680 -15.31 25.87 -13.93
C ASN A 680 -16.22 25.91 -15.18
N GLN A 681 -17.24 25.03 -15.24
CA GLN A 681 -18.15 24.87 -16.40
C GLN A 681 -17.45 24.47 -17.71
N LYS A 682 -16.28 23.83 -17.62
CA LYS A 682 -15.55 23.28 -18.74
C LYS A 682 -15.46 21.78 -18.59
N ILE A 683 -15.87 21.05 -19.62
CA ILE A 683 -15.81 19.59 -19.71
C ILE A 683 -14.68 19.21 -20.66
N SER A 684 -13.78 18.33 -20.21
CA SER A 684 -12.71 17.75 -21.02
C SER A 684 -12.63 16.25 -20.80
N PHE A 685 -11.88 15.56 -21.65
CA PHE A 685 -11.39 14.25 -21.28
C PHE A 685 -10.54 14.37 -20.03
N LYS A 686 -10.64 13.37 -19.15
CA LYS A 686 -9.92 13.41 -17.88
C LYS A 686 -8.41 13.35 -18.07
N PHE A 687 -7.97 12.53 -19.02
CA PHE A 687 -6.58 12.40 -19.46
C PHE A 687 -6.54 12.45 -20.98
N ASP A 688 -5.49 13.05 -21.55
CA ASP A 688 -5.32 13.16 -22.99
C ASP A 688 -5.25 11.77 -23.65
N CYS A 689 -4.69 10.78 -22.95
CA CYS A 689 -4.61 9.40 -23.44
C CYS A 689 -6.00 8.77 -23.69
N PHE A 690 -7.06 9.21 -23.00
CA PHE A 690 -8.45 8.80 -23.29
C PHE A 690 -8.97 9.45 -24.56
N ARG A 691 -8.79 10.78 -24.69
CA ARG A 691 -9.13 11.52 -25.92
C ARG A 691 -8.45 10.87 -27.13
N ALA A 692 -7.15 10.64 -27.03
CA ALA A 692 -6.33 10.05 -28.09
C ALA A 692 -6.80 8.64 -28.46
N PHE A 693 -7.19 7.81 -27.48
CA PHE A 693 -7.76 6.49 -27.73
C PHE A 693 -9.07 6.54 -28.53
N PHE A 694 -10.01 7.40 -28.11
CA PHE A 694 -11.29 7.54 -28.80
C PHE A 694 -11.13 8.16 -30.20
N LEU A 695 -10.16 9.06 -30.38
CA LEU A 695 -9.81 9.60 -31.70
C LEU A 695 -9.16 8.53 -32.59
N ALA A 696 -8.26 7.71 -32.03
CA ALA A 696 -7.65 6.59 -32.74
C ALA A 696 -8.70 5.60 -33.28
N ASN A 697 -9.73 5.27 -32.48
CA ASN A 697 -10.85 4.44 -32.94
C ASN A 697 -11.59 5.09 -34.12
N LYS A 698 -11.84 6.41 -34.07
CA LYS A 698 -12.45 7.12 -35.20
C LYS A 698 -11.59 7.05 -36.47
N LEU A 699 -10.28 7.22 -36.33
CA LEU A 699 -9.32 7.16 -37.43
C LEU A 699 -9.21 5.73 -38.01
N ALA A 700 -9.43 4.70 -37.19
CA ALA A 700 -9.51 3.32 -37.67
C ALA A 700 -10.75 3.09 -38.55
N ASP A 701 -11.89 3.68 -38.19
CA ASP A 701 -13.19 3.49 -38.84
C ASP A 701 -13.43 4.41 -40.07
N SER A 702 -12.67 5.51 -40.21
CA SER A 702 -12.89 6.53 -41.25
C SER A 702 -11.66 6.78 -42.11
N VAL A 703 -11.73 6.34 -43.36
CA VAL A 703 -10.69 6.58 -44.39
C VAL A 703 -10.47 8.08 -44.62
N GLU A 704 -11.54 8.87 -44.63
CA GLU A 704 -11.48 10.32 -44.83
C GLU A 704 -10.76 11.04 -43.68
N ALA A 705 -11.06 10.66 -42.43
CA ALA A 705 -10.39 11.24 -41.25
C ALA A 705 -8.91 10.86 -41.23
N LEU A 706 -8.59 9.60 -41.52
CA LEU A 706 -7.20 9.11 -41.58
C LEU A 706 -6.37 9.83 -42.66
N ALA A 707 -6.96 10.11 -43.82
CA ALA A 707 -6.28 10.82 -44.91
C ALA A 707 -5.90 12.27 -44.55
N LYS A 708 -6.66 12.93 -43.66
CA LYS A 708 -6.32 14.27 -43.15
C LYS A 708 -5.10 14.23 -42.23
N VAL A 709 -4.98 13.16 -41.44
CA VAL A 709 -3.91 12.97 -40.44
C VAL A 709 -2.58 12.56 -41.09
N LEU A 710 -2.61 11.65 -42.06
CA LEU A 710 -1.41 11.11 -42.73
C LEU A 710 -0.88 12.05 -43.82
N THR A 711 -0.54 13.27 -43.42
CA THR A 711 0.06 14.30 -44.28
C THR A 711 1.35 14.84 -43.64
N PRO A 712 2.33 15.33 -44.42
CA PRO A 712 3.56 15.92 -43.88
C PRO A 712 3.33 17.02 -42.84
N LEU A 713 2.24 17.81 -42.99
CA LEU A 713 1.92 18.91 -42.08
C LEU A 713 1.26 18.47 -40.77
N SER A 714 0.56 17.33 -40.77
CA SER A 714 -0.31 16.95 -39.66
C SER A 714 0.21 15.76 -38.86
N ILE A 715 0.96 14.85 -39.49
CA ILE A 715 1.36 13.56 -38.88
C ILE A 715 2.06 13.71 -37.53
N SER A 716 2.87 14.75 -37.34
CA SER A 716 3.57 15.03 -36.08
C SER A 716 2.60 15.29 -34.90
N SER A 717 1.45 15.89 -35.18
CA SER A 717 0.43 16.28 -34.19
C SER A 717 -0.46 15.12 -33.76
N TYR A 718 -0.40 13.98 -34.44
CA TYR A 718 -1.20 12.77 -34.16
C TYR A 718 -0.32 11.56 -33.80
N THR A 719 0.90 11.80 -33.32
CA THR A 719 1.86 10.74 -32.99
C THR A 719 1.28 9.73 -31.99
N THR A 720 0.57 10.22 -30.97
CA THR A 720 -0.06 9.39 -29.93
C THR A 720 -1.23 8.59 -30.49
N GLU A 721 -2.13 9.24 -31.24
CA GLU A 721 -3.30 8.61 -31.85
C GLU A 721 -2.91 7.51 -32.85
N LEU A 722 -1.88 7.76 -33.66
CA LEU A 722 -1.37 6.79 -34.63
C LEU A 722 -0.68 5.61 -33.95
N ASP A 723 0.03 5.84 -32.84
CA ASP A 723 0.58 4.75 -32.03
C ASP A 723 -0.53 3.87 -31.45
N LEU A 724 -1.57 4.48 -30.86
CA LEU A 724 -2.71 3.74 -30.33
C LEU A 724 -3.46 2.96 -31.40
N LEU A 725 -3.75 3.60 -32.54
CA LEU A 725 -4.43 2.98 -33.68
C LEU A 725 -3.68 1.74 -34.14
N THR A 726 -2.39 1.89 -34.45
CA THR A 726 -1.58 0.78 -34.99
C THR A 726 -1.26 -0.26 -33.92
N GLY A 727 -1.25 0.11 -32.64
CA GLY A 727 -1.14 -0.82 -31.53
C GLY A 727 -2.34 -1.76 -31.38
N LEU A 728 -3.55 -1.29 -31.74
CA LEU A 728 -4.80 -2.08 -31.79
C LEU A 728 -4.95 -2.82 -33.13
N HIS A 729 -4.66 -2.14 -34.24
CA HIS A 729 -4.78 -2.66 -35.61
C HIS A 729 -3.39 -2.84 -36.24
N ARG A 730 -2.75 -3.97 -35.94
CA ARG A 730 -1.32 -4.25 -36.22
C ARG A 730 -1.00 -4.67 -37.66
N ASP A 731 -2.02 -4.83 -38.50
CA ASP A 731 -1.96 -5.27 -39.90
C ASP A 731 -2.09 -4.10 -40.90
N ARG A 732 -2.07 -2.86 -40.42
CA ARG A 732 -2.30 -1.63 -41.20
C ARG A 732 -1.12 -1.23 -42.10
N LYS A 733 -0.91 -2.00 -43.17
CA LYS A 733 0.13 -1.76 -44.20
C LYS A 733 0.01 -0.39 -44.89
N ASP A 734 -1.22 0.06 -45.11
CA ASP A 734 -1.53 1.36 -45.71
C ASP A 734 -1.00 2.55 -44.89
N ILE A 735 -1.11 2.47 -43.55
CA ILE A 735 -0.61 3.50 -42.63
C ILE A 735 0.92 3.51 -42.63
N LEU A 736 1.57 2.34 -42.60
CA LEU A 736 3.03 2.23 -42.61
C LEU A 736 3.65 2.88 -43.86
N ILE A 737 3.09 2.61 -45.04
CA ILE A 737 3.55 3.20 -46.31
C ILE A 737 3.36 4.72 -46.30
N SER A 738 2.18 5.18 -45.88
CA SER A 738 1.87 6.62 -45.87
C SER A 738 2.77 7.40 -44.90
N ALA A 739 3.06 6.84 -43.73
CA ALA A 739 3.97 7.45 -42.76
C ALA A 739 5.41 7.51 -43.27
N ARG A 740 5.88 6.43 -43.92
CA ARG A 740 7.18 6.40 -44.60
C ARG A 740 7.30 7.51 -45.64
N ASP A 741 6.28 7.68 -46.47
CA ASP A 741 6.26 8.70 -47.52
C ASP A 741 6.22 10.12 -46.96
N CYS A 742 5.49 10.35 -45.86
CA CYS A 742 5.47 11.64 -45.17
C CYS A 742 6.86 12.00 -44.62
N CYS A 743 7.51 11.08 -43.89
CA CYS A 743 8.83 11.31 -43.33
C CYS A 743 9.90 11.56 -44.41
N ARG A 744 9.85 10.85 -45.53
CA ARG A 744 10.79 11.07 -46.65
C ARG A 744 10.65 12.46 -47.28
N LYS A 745 9.42 12.95 -47.45
CA LYS A 745 9.17 14.32 -47.94
C LYS A 745 9.70 15.36 -46.95
N LEU A 746 9.39 15.20 -45.67
CA LEU A 746 9.86 16.12 -44.62
C LEU A 746 11.38 16.11 -44.48
N LEU A 747 12.03 14.94 -44.62
CA LEU A 747 13.49 14.85 -44.56
C LEU A 747 14.14 15.70 -45.65
N ALA A 748 13.64 15.60 -46.89
CA ALA A 748 14.14 16.36 -48.04
C ALA A 748 13.99 17.89 -47.88
N GLU A 749 13.01 18.32 -47.07
CA GLU A 749 12.75 19.72 -46.75
C GLU A 749 13.46 20.18 -45.45
N SER A 750 14.14 19.26 -44.74
CA SER A 750 14.78 19.52 -43.46
C SER A 750 16.30 19.71 -43.56
N GLU A 751 16.88 20.36 -42.55
CA GLU A 751 18.34 20.49 -42.38
C GLU A 751 19.02 19.19 -41.92
N PHE A 752 18.25 18.12 -41.70
CA PHE A 752 18.79 16.81 -41.31
C PHE A 752 19.31 16.00 -42.50
N GLU A 753 19.17 16.47 -43.74
CA GLU A 753 19.68 15.78 -44.91
C GLU A 753 21.22 15.89 -45.00
N VAL A 754 21.90 15.05 -44.22
CA VAL A 754 23.36 14.98 -44.12
C VAL A 754 23.88 13.58 -44.47
N ASP A 755 25.18 13.49 -44.81
CA ASP A 755 25.89 12.22 -44.97
C ASP A 755 26.21 11.62 -43.60
N ILE A 756 25.71 10.41 -43.34
CA ILE A 756 25.89 9.70 -42.07
C ILE A 756 27.33 9.24 -41.83
N SER A 757 28.18 9.18 -42.87
CA SER A 757 29.60 8.82 -42.74
C SER A 757 30.39 9.81 -41.87
N LEU A 758 29.91 11.06 -41.75
CA LEU A 758 30.52 12.10 -40.91
C LEU A 758 30.61 11.70 -39.44
N PHE A 759 29.72 10.81 -38.95
CA PHE A 759 29.76 10.31 -37.58
C PHE A 759 31.10 9.65 -37.21
N GLU A 760 31.71 8.95 -38.16
CA GLU A 760 32.98 8.26 -37.98
C GLU A 760 34.14 9.26 -37.87
N SER A 761 34.12 10.30 -38.70
CA SER A 761 35.13 11.36 -38.68
C SER A 761 35.07 12.19 -37.40
N HIS A 762 33.88 12.62 -36.97
CA HIS A 762 33.67 13.42 -35.77
C HIS A 762 33.89 12.63 -34.47
N GLY A 763 33.83 11.29 -34.52
CA GLY A 763 34.06 10.40 -33.38
C GLY A 763 35.53 10.24 -32.99
N SER A 764 36.47 10.68 -33.83
CA SER A 764 37.92 10.53 -33.61
C SER A 764 38.55 11.58 -32.68
N GLU A 765 37.80 12.64 -32.35
CA GLU A 765 38.25 13.70 -31.45
C GLU A 765 38.29 13.25 -29.99
N GLN A 766 39.16 13.86 -29.17
CA GLN A 766 39.29 13.51 -27.75
C GLN A 766 37.99 13.81 -26.99
N GLY A 767 37.50 12.82 -26.24
CA GLY A 767 36.33 12.94 -25.37
C GLY A 767 36.65 13.35 -23.93
N ILE A 768 35.61 13.61 -23.13
CA ILE A 768 35.71 14.01 -21.71
C ILE A 768 36.42 12.92 -20.88
N PHE A 769 36.06 11.65 -21.12
CA PHE A 769 36.63 10.50 -20.42
C PHE A 769 37.94 10.02 -21.04
N ASN A 770 38.48 10.67 -22.06
CA ASN A 770 39.79 10.34 -22.63
C ASN A 770 40.94 11.08 -21.92
N GLN A 771 40.63 12.11 -21.14
CA GLN A 771 41.60 12.82 -20.33
C GLN A 771 41.96 11.96 -19.11
N SER A 772 43.26 11.67 -18.93
CA SER A 772 43.75 10.85 -17.82
C SER A 772 43.31 11.37 -16.46
N GLU A 773 43.28 12.69 -16.30
CA GLU A 773 42.90 13.36 -15.05
C GLU A 773 41.40 13.20 -14.71
N SER A 774 40.51 13.21 -15.72
CA SER A 774 39.06 13.01 -15.54
C SER A 774 38.71 11.56 -15.19
N LEU A 775 39.39 10.59 -15.82
CA LEU A 775 39.23 9.18 -15.45
C LEU A 775 39.76 8.89 -14.04
N THR A 776 40.88 9.52 -13.66
CA THR A 776 41.43 9.39 -12.31
C THR A 776 40.55 10.07 -11.26
N LYS A 777 39.93 11.22 -11.55
CA LYS A 777 38.91 11.82 -10.66
C LYS A 777 37.67 10.95 -10.53
N MET A 778 37.15 10.40 -11.63
CA MET A 778 36.04 9.46 -11.57
C MET A 778 36.43 8.21 -10.78
N GLU A 779 37.62 7.65 -11.00
CA GLU A 779 38.16 6.57 -10.18
C GLU A 779 38.23 6.97 -8.71
N ASP A 780 38.76 8.14 -8.36
CA ASP A 780 38.86 8.61 -6.99
C ASP A 780 37.49 8.86 -6.34
N ASP A 781 36.53 9.46 -7.04
CA ASP A 781 35.17 9.66 -6.54
C ASP A 781 34.46 8.32 -6.30
N PHE A 782 34.67 7.35 -7.20
CA PHE A 782 34.17 6.01 -6.98
C PHE A 782 34.91 5.36 -5.80
N LEU A 783 36.24 5.32 -5.79
CA LEU A 783 37.08 4.60 -4.82
C LEU A 783 37.06 5.21 -3.40
N ASN A 784 36.89 6.52 -3.25
CA ASN A 784 37.10 7.25 -1.98
C ASN A 784 35.81 7.73 -1.29
N THR A 785 34.63 7.47 -1.84
CA THR A 785 33.36 7.90 -1.21
C THR A 785 32.69 6.74 -0.45
N PRO A 786 32.88 6.63 0.89
CA PRO A 786 32.12 5.70 1.72
C PRO A 786 30.73 6.29 1.98
N ILE A 787 29.72 5.78 1.30
CA ILE A 787 28.32 6.14 1.55
C ILE A 787 27.72 5.02 2.40
N ASP A 788 27.17 5.39 3.57
CA ASP A 788 26.35 4.50 4.40
C ASP A 788 25.10 4.09 3.61
N ASP A 789 24.83 2.79 3.57
CA ASP A 789 23.84 2.16 2.68
C ASP A 789 22.40 2.60 3.01
N ASN A 790 22.12 2.84 4.30
CA ASN A 790 20.86 3.42 4.77
C ASN A 790 20.67 4.88 4.34
N HIS A 791 21.76 5.62 4.18
CA HIS A 791 21.71 7.01 3.73
C HIS A 791 21.32 7.07 2.25
N ARG A 792 21.77 6.11 1.43
CA ARG A 792 21.58 6.09 -0.03
C ARG A 792 20.23 5.51 -0.47
N ALA A 793 19.74 4.45 0.17
CA ALA A 793 18.39 3.95 -0.08
C ALA A 793 17.35 5.02 0.27
N ARG A 794 17.51 5.66 1.43
CA ARG A 794 16.75 6.87 1.79
C ARG A 794 16.96 7.99 0.79
N PHE A 795 18.18 8.25 0.32
CA PHE A 795 18.41 9.30 -0.69
C PHE A 795 17.69 9.02 -2.01
N ILE A 796 17.66 7.77 -2.51
CA ILE A 796 16.97 7.42 -3.76
C ILE A 796 15.44 7.49 -3.58
N GLU A 797 14.92 7.09 -2.42
CA GLU A 797 13.49 7.15 -2.11
C GLU A 797 12.99 8.56 -1.74
N GLU A 798 13.83 9.37 -1.08
CA GLU A 798 13.57 10.75 -0.69
C GLU A 798 13.78 11.72 -1.87
N ALA A 799 14.74 11.45 -2.76
CA ALA A 799 14.98 12.21 -3.98
C ALA A 799 14.06 11.83 -5.15
N GLU A 800 13.11 10.91 -4.96
CA GLU A 800 12.12 10.61 -6.00
C GLU A 800 11.17 11.81 -6.17
N VAL A 801 11.37 12.56 -7.25
CA VAL A 801 10.48 13.63 -7.67
C VAL A 801 9.22 13.01 -8.30
N PRO A 802 8.01 13.29 -7.76
CA PRO A 802 6.78 12.82 -8.38
C PRO A 802 6.67 13.30 -9.83
N SER A 803 6.05 12.51 -10.70
CA SER A 803 5.86 12.91 -12.10
C SER A 803 5.10 14.24 -12.20
N LYS A 804 5.32 15.02 -13.26
CA LYS A 804 4.55 16.28 -13.49
C LYS A 804 3.03 16.03 -13.46
N ALA A 805 2.56 14.90 -14.00
CA ALA A 805 1.16 14.50 -13.93
C ALA A 805 0.68 14.21 -12.50
N SER A 806 1.54 13.65 -11.63
CA SER A 806 1.24 13.47 -10.20
C SER A 806 1.18 14.81 -9.48
N ILE A 807 2.17 15.68 -9.70
CA ILE A 807 2.24 17.02 -9.07
C ILE A 807 1.07 17.89 -9.52
N ASP A 808 0.77 17.90 -10.82
CA ASP A 808 -0.34 18.61 -11.41
C ASP A 808 -1.13 17.74 -12.39
N HIS A 809 -2.35 17.37 -12.00
CA HIS A 809 -3.22 16.57 -12.84
C HIS A 809 -3.61 17.29 -14.15
N ASP A 810 -3.48 18.62 -14.26
CA ASP A 810 -3.68 19.34 -15.53
C ASP A 810 -2.66 18.93 -16.59
N HIS A 811 -1.44 18.59 -16.18
CA HIS A 811 -0.41 18.14 -17.10
C HIS A 811 -0.79 16.82 -17.82
N ALA A 812 -1.67 16.01 -17.22
CA ALA A 812 -2.19 14.79 -17.84
C ALA A 812 -3.31 15.07 -18.87
N ARG A 813 -3.86 16.29 -18.92
CA ARG A 813 -4.93 16.71 -19.84
C ARG A 813 -4.41 17.43 -21.09
N GLN A 814 -3.19 17.96 -21.03
CA GLN A 814 -2.61 18.76 -22.10
C GLN A 814 -2.21 17.88 -23.28
N ARG A 815 -2.62 18.29 -24.48
CA ARG A 815 -2.36 17.55 -25.71
C ARG A 815 -0.92 17.73 -26.20
N HIS A 816 -0.38 18.97 -26.23
CA HIS A 816 1.01 19.35 -26.54
C HIS A 816 1.20 20.88 -26.42
N PRO A 817 2.44 21.42 -26.32
CA PRO A 817 2.69 22.85 -26.03
C PRO A 817 2.17 23.80 -27.11
N SER A 818 1.73 24.99 -26.68
CA SER A 818 1.05 26.05 -27.44
C SER A 818 1.88 26.76 -28.52
N THR A 819 3.10 26.31 -28.81
CA THR A 819 4.04 26.98 -29.72
C THR A 819 4.11 26.26 -31.06
N PRO A 820 4.05 26.96 -32.22
CA PRO A 820 4.26 26.33 -33.52
C PRO A 820 5.60 25.60 -33.55
N LEU A 821 5.57 24.32 -33.91
CA LEU A 821 6.78 23.51 -34.02
C LEU A 821 7.65 24.05 -35.17
N SER A 822 8.97 24.11 -34.97
CA SER A 822 9.88 24.37 -36.09
C SER A 822 9.79 23.24 -37.12
N SER A 823 10.26 23.48 -38.35
CA SER A 823 10.34 22.44 -39.40
C SER A 823 11.12 21.20 -38.91
N GLN A 824 12.16 21.39 -38.09
CA GLN A 824 12.93 20.31 -37.47
C GLN A 824 12.07 19.50 -36.49
N MET A 825 11.26 20.17 -35.67
CA MET A 825 10.38 19.51 -34.70
C MET A 825 9.23 18.77 -35.38
N HIS A 826 8.72 19.29 -36.50
CA HIS A 826 7.76 18.57 -37.35
C HIS A 826 8.36 17.27 -37.90
N PHE A 827 9.60 17.31 -38.42
CA PHE A 827 10.28 16.10 -38.89
C PHE A 827 10.51 15.08 -37.77
N ILE A 828 11.00 15.50 -36.60
CA ILE A 828 11.22 14.61 -35.45
C ILE A 828 9.90 13.98 -35.00
N GLY A 829 8.82 14.77 -34.92
CA GLY A 829 7.48 14.25 -34.58
C GLY A 829 6.98 13.22 -35.60
N ALA A 830 7.12 13.50 -36.89
CA ALA A 830 6.77 12.56 -37.95
C ALA A 830 7.59 11.26 -37.87
N LEU A 831 8.90 11.37 -37.62
CA LEU A 831 9.80 10.21 -37.48
C LEU A 831 9.44 9.36 -36.26
N LYS A 832 9.03 9.99 -35.14
CA LYS A 832 8.48 9.28 -33.98
C LYS A 832 7.20 8.52 -34.36
N ALA A 833 6.25 9.17 -35.04
CA ALA A 833 5.02 8.52 -35.50
C ALA A 833 5.33 7.32 -36.43
N TYR A 834 6.23 7.49 -37.40
CA TYR A 834 6.65 6.42 -38.31
C TYR A 834 7.33 5.27 -37.57
N SER A 835 8.17 5.58 -36.57
CA SER A 835 8.82 4.58 -35.71
C SER A 835 7.79 3.78 -34.90
N ASN A 836 6.80 4.44 -34.30
CA ASN A 836 5.70 3.80 -33.55
C ASN A 836 4.87 2.87 -34.44
N ILE A 837 4.52 3.33 -35.64
CA ILE A 837 3.76 2.55 -36.62
C ILE A 837 4.55 1.29 -37.03
N LEU A 838 5.85 1.43 -37.30
CA LEU A 838 6.72 0.29 -37.62
C LEU A 838 6.82 -0.69 -36.45
N ARG A 839 6.98 -0.19 -35.22
CA ARG A 839 7.01 -1.01 -33.99
C ARG A 839 5.77 -1.90 -33.84
N ASN A 840 4.61 -1.40 -34.25
CA ASN A 840 3.32 -2.08 -34.12
C ASN A 840 2.91 -2.90 -35.38
N SER A 841 3.81 -3.06 -36.35
CA SER A 841 3.49 -3.65 -37.66
C SER A 841 3.75 -5.16 -37.78
N GLU A 842 3.77 -5.89 -36.66
CA GLU A 842 4.21 -7.29 -36.67
C GLU A 842 3.35 -8.22 -37.53
N LEU A 843 2.06 -7.89 -37.72
CA LEU A 843 1.10 -8.70 -38.48
C LEU A 843 1.14 -8.42 -39.99
N ILE A 844 1.95 -7.46 -40.45
CA ILE A 844 2.22 -7.26 -41.87
C ILE A 844 3.09 -8.42 -42.38
N ASP A 845 2.60 -9.11 -43.40
CA ASP A 845 3.23 -10.27 -44.06
C ASP A 845 4.36 -9.89 -45.04
N ASP A 846 4.44 -8.63 -45.45
CA ASP A 846 5.50 -8.07 -46.30
C ASP A 846 6.81 -7.83 -45.52
N VAL A 847 7.61 -8.88 -45.38
CA VAL A 847 8.90 -8.87 -44.66
C VAL A 847 9.90 -7.89 -45.26
N GLU A 848 9.95 -7.78 -46.59
CA GLU A 848 10.90 -6.91 -47.28
C GLU A 848 10.55 -5.43 -47.07
N LEU A 849 9.26 -5.09 -47.11
CA LEU A 849 8.81 -3.75 -46.73
C LEU A 849 9.23 -3.41 -45.30
N LYS A 850 9.02 -4.31 -44.32
CA LYS A 850 9.42 -4.06 -42.92
C LYS A 850 10.93 -3.83 -42.78
N LYS A 851 11.75 -4.60 -43.50
CA LYS A 851 13.20 -4.44 -43.52
C LYS A 851 13.61 -3.09 -44.10
N GLN A 852 13.02 -2.70 -45.23
CA GLN A 852 13.26 -1.39 -45.83
C GLN A 852 12.83 -0.26 -44.90
N CYS A 853 11.67 -0.39 -44.26
CA CYS A 853 11.16 0.62 -43.34
C CYS A 853 12.07 0.77 -42.11
N LEU A 854 12.57 -0.32 -41.54
CA LEU A 854 13.53 -0.26 -40.43
C LEU A 854 14.82 0.45 -40.84
N ASN A 855 15.36 0.12 -42.01
CA ASN A 855 16.56 0.76 -42.52
C ASN A 855 16.35 2.27 -42.74
N ASP A 856 15.20 2.66 -43.29
CA ASP A 856 14.81 4.07 -43.45
C ASP A 856 14.77 4.78 -42.09
N VAL A 857 14.08 4.20 -41.09
CA VAL A 857 13.95 4.78 -39.74
C VAL A 857 15.31 4.94 -39.07
N LEU A 858 16.15 3.90 -39.08
CA LEU A 858 17.49 3.96 -38.48
C LEU A 858 18.37 5.01 -39.16
N THR A 859 18.31 5.10 -40.49
CA THR A 859 19.03 6.12 -41.26
C THR A 859 18.57 7.53 -40.91
N MET A 860 17.25 7.75 -40.78
CA MET A 860 16.69 9.05 -40.41
C MET A 860 17.07 9.47 -38.98
N TRP A 861 17.06 8.55 -38.01
CA TRP A 861 17.55 8.83 -36.66
C TRP A 861 19.06 9.10 -36.63
N SER A 862 19.86 8.36 -37.41
CA SER A 862 21.29 8.64 -37.57
C SER A 862 21.54 10.03 -38.14
N LYS A 863 20.75 10.47 -39.12
CA LYS A 863 20.84 11.81 -39.72
C LYS A 863 20.61 12.92 -38.68
N ILE A 864 19.68 12.74 -37.73
CA ILE A 864 19.49 13.68 -36.61
C ILE A 864 20.75 13.75 -35.73
N ILE A 865 21.29 12.60 -35.33
CA ILE A 865 22.52 12.56 -34.51
C ILE A 865 23.67 13.24 -35.23
N VAL A 866 23.88 12.92 -36.50
CA VAL A 866 25.00 13.44 -37.29
C VAL A 866 24.88 14.93 -37.55
N SER A 867 23.69 15.41 -37.91
CA SER A 867 23.44 16.84 -38.13
C SER A 867 23.67 17.64 -36.84
N THR A 868 23.13 17.16 -35.71
CA THR A 868 23.31 17.84 -34.42
C THR A 868 24.76 17.79 -33.95
N THR A 869 25.44 16.65 -34.11
CA THR A 869 26.87 16.51 -33.77
C THR A 869 27.73 17.41 -34.66
N LYS A 870 27.40 17.53 -35.95
CA LYS A 870 28.08 18.43 -36.90
C LYS A 870 27.93 19.89 -36.46
N TYR A 871 26.71 20.32 -36.12
CA TYR A 871 26.45 21.66 -35.62
C TYR A 871 27.33 22.01 -34.41
N PHE A 872 27.36 21.13 -33.39
CA PHE A 872 28.20 21.36 -32.22
C PHE A 872 29.70 21.17 -32.47
N HIS A 873 30.10 20.43 -33.51
CA HIS A 873 31.49 20.34 -33.92
C HIS A 873 31.96 21.64 -34.58
N GLU A 874 31.12 22.27 -35.40
CA GLU A 874 31.43 23.49 -36.17
C GLU A 874 31.25 24.80 -35.37
N ILE A 875 30.41 24.82 -34.32
CA ILE A 875 30.16 26.03 -33.50
C ILE A 875 31.41 26.48 -32.72
N ASN A 876 31.65 27.79 -32.65
CA ASN A 876 32.73 28.36 -31.84
C ASN A 876 32.32 28.32 -30.35
N PRO A 877 33.16 27.81 -29.42
CA PRO A 877 32.84 27.83 -27.99
C PRO A 877 32.51 29.23 -27.42
N ASP A 878 33.05 30.29 -28.02
CA ASP A 878 32.76 31.68 -27.61
C ASP A 878 31.34 32.14 -27.98
N ASP A 879 30.61 31.39 -28.81
CA ASP A 879 29.24 31.71 -29.22
C ASP A 879 28.18 31.10 -28.26
N PHE A 880 28.59 30.38 -27.21
CA PHE A 880 27.65 29.90 -26.18
C PHE A 880 27.17 31.05 -25.28
N PRO A 881 25.93 31.01 -24.76
CA PRO A 881 25.44 32.01 -23.82
C PRO A 881 26.32 32.06 -22.55
N ASP A 882 26.61 33.25 -22.04
CA ASP A 882 27.37 33.45 -20.80
C ASP A 882 26.67 32.82 -19.57
N ASP A 883 25.33 32.75 -19.59
CA ASP A 883 24.50 32.17 -18.55
C ASP A 883 24.15 30.70 -18.90
N LEU A 884 25.04 29.77 -18.53
CA LEU A 884 24.71 28.33 -18.51
C LEU A 884 23.74 28.04 -17.36
N PRO A 885 22.96 26.94 -17.42
CA PRO A 885 22.16 26.50 -16.28
C PRO A 885 23.01 26.39 -15.00
N PRO A 886 22.49 26.73 -13.81
CA PRO A 886 23.24 26.70 -12.56
C PRO A 886 23.94 25.36 -12.30
N GLU A 887 23.34 24.25 -12.74
CA GLU A 887 23.91 22.91 -12.59
C GLU A 887 25.09 22.62 -13.53
N LEU A 888 25.40 23.51 -14.48
CA LEU A 888 26.44 23.33 -15.51
C LEU A 888 27.45 24.49 -15.58
N GLU A 889 27.31 25.52 -14.72
CA GLU A 889 28.22 26.68 -14.64
C GLU A 889 29.68 26.30 -14.36
N PHE A 890 29.94 25.10 -13.81
CA PHE A 890 31.29 24.63 -13.52
C PHE A 890 32.06 24.14 -14.76
N LEU A 891 31.40 23.99 -15.92
CA LEU A 891 32.02 23.53 -17.16
C LEU A 891 32.56 24.70 -17.99
N SER A 892 33.78 24.58 -18.52
CA SER A 892 34.26 25.53 -19.54
C SER A 892 33.47 25.40 -20.86
N PRO A 893 33.43 26.42 -21.73
CA PRO A 893 32.76 26.34 -23.03
C PRO A 893 33.20 25.14 -23.90
N GLU A 894 34.48 24.78 -23.87
CA GLU A 894 35.01 23.59 -24.55
C GLU A 894 34.55 22.27 -23.90
N GLN A 895 34.48 22.23 -22.57
CA GLN A 895 33.96 21.08 -21.82
C GLN A 895 32.45 20.91 -22.05
N PHE A 896 31.69 22.00 -22.09
CA PHE A 896 30.27 22.00 -22.42
C PHE A 896 30.01 21.49 -23.84
N LYS A 897 30.77 21.99 -24.84
CA LYS A 897 30.74 21.48 -26.22
C LYS A 897 30.99 19.96 -26.28
N SER A 898 32.00 19.48 -25.55
CA SER A 898 32.34 18.06 -25.48
C SER A 898 31.25 17.24 -24.77
N PHE A 899 30.62 17.81 -23.75
CA PHE A 899 29.56 17.18 -22.97
C PHE A 899 28.28 17.00 -23.79
N ILE A 900 27.84 18.05 -24.47
CA ILE A 900 26.65 18.00 -25.32
C ILE A 900 26.82 17.00 -26.47
N ARG A 901 28.00 16.95 -27.10
CA ARG A 901 28.31 15.96 -28.15
C ARG A 901 28.27 14.51 -27.67
N LEU A 902 28.55 14.28 -26.39
CA LEU A 902 28.40 12.97 -25.76
C LEU A 902 26.93 12.66 -25.43
N MET A 903 26.19 13.64 -24.92
CA MET A 903 24.80 13.46 -24.48
C MET A 903 23.81 13.32 -25.64
N ILE A 904 24.03 13.98 -26.78
CA ILE A 904 23.11 13.95 -27.93
C ILE A 904 22.83 12.53 -28.43
N PRO A 905 23.85 11.70 -28.78
CA PRO A 905 23.59 10.31 -29.20
C PRO A 905 22.80 9.52 -28.16
N GLN A 906 23.03 9.77 -26.88
CA GLN A 906 22.32 9.12 -25.79
C GLN A 906 20.85 9.57 -25.72
N LEU A 907 20.60 10.87 -25.79
CA LEU A 907 19.25 11.44 -25.80
C LEU A 907 18.45 10.98 -27.01
N ILE A 908 19.04 11.05 -28.21
CA ILE A 908 18.38 10.61 -29.45
C ILE A 908 18.15 9.10 -29.47
N SER A 909 19.12 8.29 -29.00
CA SER A 909 18.92 6.84 -28.91
C SER A 909 17.81 6.47 -27.91
N SER A 910 17.67 7.21 -26.81
CA SER A 910 16.54 7.08 -25.86
C SER A 910 15.20 7.42 -26.53
N LEU A 911 15.10 8.58 -27.21
CA LEU A 911 13.89 9.00 -27.93
C LEU A 911 13.47 8.01 -29.03
N MET A 912 14.45 7.46 -29.76
CA MET A 912 14.23 6.40 -30.74
C MET A 912 13.75 5.11 -30.05
N ALA A 913 14.40 4.70 -28.96
CA ALA A 913 14.03 3.49 -28.23
C ALA A 913 12.60 3.57 -27.68
N GLU A 914 12.19 4.71 -27.13
CA GLU A 914 10.81 4.94 -26.70
C GLU A 914 9.80 4.66 -27.82
N SER A 915 10.15 5.00 -29.06
CA SER A 915 9.26 4.90 -30.22
C SER A 915 9.35 3.55 -30.96
N LEU A 916 10.53 2.92 -31.00
CA LEU A 916 10.83 1.79 -31.89
C LEU A 916 11.13 0.47 -31.15
N ALA A 917 11.54 0.51 -29.88
CA ALA A 917 11.98 -0.69 -29.17
C ALA A 917 10.83 -1.68 -28.97
N THR A 918 11.01 -2.89 -29.47
CA THR A 918 10.07 -4.00 -29.28
C THR A 918 10.77 -5.35 -29.52
N PRO A 919 10.49 -6.39 -28.72
CA PRO A 919 10.99 -7.74 -28.99
C PRO A 919 10.60 -8.27 -30.38
N LYS A 920 9.50 -7.76 -30.97
CA LYS A 920 8.99 -8.21 -32.26
C LYS A 920 9.86 -7.80 -33.45
N LEU A 921 10.67 -6.75 -33.30
CA LEU A 921 11.62 -6.28 -34.31
C LEU A 921 13.04 -6.77 -34.06
N GLU A 922 13.28 -7.51 -32.98
CA GLU A 922 14.62 -7.90 -32.52
C GLU A 922 15.46 -8.57 -33.62
N ASN A 923 14.89 -9.51 -34.38
CA ASN A 923 15.62 -10.17 -35.47
C ASN A 923 16.07 -9.19 -36.56
N PHE A 924 15.26 -8.19 -36.88
CA PHE A 924 15.61 -7.17 -37.87
C PHE A 924 16.68 -6.21 -37.31
N ILE A 925 16.53 -5.79 -36.05
CA ILE A 925 17.47 -4.88 -35.39
C ILE A 925 18.84 -5.54 -35.20
N LEU A 926 18.88 -6.81 -34.77
CA LEU A 926 20.13 -7.58 -34.63
C LEU A 926 20.85 -7.79 -35.97
N ALA A 927 20.14 -7.81 -37.10
CA ALA A 927 20.80 -7.84 -38.40
C ALA A 927 21.56 -6.52 -38.67
N GLU A 928 20.96 -5.39 -38.28
CA GLU A 928 21.52 -4.04 -38.47
C GLU A 928 22.67 -3.70 -37.49
N THR A 929 22.93 -4.52 -36.46
CA THR A 929 24.18 -4.39 -35.67
C THR A 929 25.43 -4.72 -36.49
N ASN A 930 25.28 -5.27 -37.70
CA ASN A 930 26.34 -5.51 -38.67
C ASN A 930 26.35 -4.49 -39.83
N ASN A 931 25.54 -3.43 -39.75
CA ASN A 931 25.45 -2.42 -40.80
C ASN A 931 26.82 -1.74 -41.04
N PRO A 932 27.18 -1.36 -42.29
CA PRO A 932 28.42 -0.63 -42.57
C PRO A 932 28.60 0.66 -41.75
N SER A 933 27.52 1.42 -41.52
CA SER A 933 27.56 2.68 -40.76
C SER A 933 27.73 2.45 -39.26
N GLN A 934 28.73 3.09 -38.64
CA GLN A 934 28.91 3.02 -37.18
C GLN A 934 27.72 3.58 -36.39
N CYS A 935 27.06 4.64 -36.88
CA CYS A 935 25.92 5.26 -36.21
C CYS A 935 24.72 4.31 -36.17
N ILE A 936 24.44 3.61 -37.27
CA ILE A 936 23.36 2.61 -37.34
C ILE A 936 23.66 1.42 -36.42
N ARG A 937 24.92 0.94 -36.38
CA ARG A 937 25.33 -0.11 -35.43
C ARG A 937 25.12 0.33 -33.98
N PHE A 938 25.51 1.55 -33.64
CA PHE A 938 25.29 2.14 -32.31
C PHE A 938 23.79 2.15 -31.96
N LEU A 939 22.95 2.74 -32.80
CA LEU A 939 21.49 2.83 -32.56
C LEU A 939 20.84 1.44 -32.43
N SER A 940 21.20 0.51 -33.33
CA SER A 940 20.68 -0.86 -33.29
C SER A 940 21.08 -1.59 -32.01
N THR A 941 22.31 -1.36 -31.53
CA THR A 941 22.80 -1.94 -30.27
C THR A 941 22.07 -1.35 -29.07
N MET A 942 21.86 -0.02 -29.04
CA MET A 942 21.09 0.65 -28.00
C MET A 942 19.63 0.17 -27.95
N LEU A 943 18.99 -0.12 -29.09
CA LEU A 943 17.63 -0.69 -29.12
C LEU A 943 17.55 -2.08 -28.48
N THR A 944 18.60 -2.88 -28.61
CA THR A 944 18.65 -4.23 -28.03
C THR A 944 19.12 -4.24 -26.58
N ILE A 945 19.66 -3.11 -26.08
CA ILE A 945 20.33 -3.07 -24.77
C ILE A 945 19.38 -3.39 -23.62
N GLU A 946 18.09 -3.08 -23.76
CA GLU A 946 17.08 -3.35 -22.74
C GLU A 946 16.67 -4.83 -22.67
N ASN A 947 16.87 -5.59 -23.76
CA ASN A 947 16.51 -7.02 -23.77
C ASN A 947 17.46 -7.85 -22.90
N LEU A 948 18.68 -7.36 -22.69
CA LEU A 948 19.73 -7.97 -21.86
C LEU A 948 19.94 -9.48 -22.09
N ASN A 949 19.60 -9.96 -23.28
CA ASN A 949 19.78 -11.34 -23.69
C ASN A 949 21.18 -11.55 -24.29
N ARG A 950 21.54 -12.82 -24.50
CA ARG A 950 22.88 -13.19 -24.98
C ARG A 950 23.25 -12.54 -26.31
N ALA A 951 22.30 -12.40 -27.24
CA ALA A 951 22.55 -11.79 -28.55
C ALA A 951 22.82 -10.28 -28.43
N SER A 952 22.06 -9.60 -27.58
CA SER A 952 22.21 -8.16 -27.29
C SER A 952 23.57 -7.87 -26.64
N ILE A 953 23.97 -8.67 -25.65
CA ILE A 953 25.28 -8.57 -25.00
C ILE A 953 26.42 -8.77 -26.02
N GLN A 954 26.28 -9.76 -26.91
CA GLN A 954 27.26 -9.98 -27.98
C GLN A 954 27.37 -8.79 -28.94
N ALA A 955 26.24 -8.16 -29.28
CA ALA A 955 26.23 -6.95 -30.10
C ALA A 955 26.97 -5.78 -29.41
N ILE A 956 26.76 -5.58 -28.10
CA ILE A 956 27.48 -4.57 -27.30
C ILE A 956 28.98 -4.83 -27.30
N CYS A 957 29.40 -6.06 -26.99
CA CYS A 957 30.83 -6.42 -26.98
C CYS A 957 31.47 -6.20 -28.36
N LYS A 958 30.74 -6.52 -29.44
CA LYS A 958 31.20 -6.30 -30.81
C LYS A 958 31.33 -4.81 -31.12
N LEU A 959 30.33 -4.01 -30.76
CA LEU A 959 30.35 -2.56 -30.96
C LEU A 959 31.53 -1.91 -30.23
N ILE A 960 31.78 -2.25 -28.97
CA ILE A 960 32.91 -1.71 -28.18
C ILE A 960 34.25 -2.02 -28.87
N LYS A 961 34.42 -3.23 -29.42
CA LYS A 961 35.65 -3.63 -30.12
C LYS A 961 35.83 -2.87 -31.43
N GLU A 962 34.80 -2.84 -32.26
CA GLU A 962 34.85 -2.27 -33.62
C GLU A 962 34.81 -0.74 -33.65
N ALA A 963 34.17 -0.10 -32.66
CA ALA A 963 34.07 1.34 -32.51
C ALA A 963 35.02 1.91 -31.43
N SER A 964 36.04 1.14 -31.02
CA SER A 964 37.01 1.57 -30.00
C SER A 964 37.77 2.85 -30.35
N ALA A 965 37.89 3.18 -31.64
CA ALA A 965 38.47 4.44 -32.12
C ALA A 965 37.47 5.61 -32.18
N ASN A 966 36.18 5.35 -31.94
CA ASN A 966 35.11 6.35 -31.88
C ASN A 966 34.78 6.64 -30.41
N ASN A 967 35.28 7.78 -29.92
CA ASN A 967 35.15 8.16 -28.52
C ASN A 967 33.71 8.47 -28.14
N ILE A 968 32.90 8.99 -29.07
CA ILE A 968 31.47 9.28 -28.83
C ILE A 968 30.71 7.99 -28.51
N VAL A 969 30.88 6.95 -29.34
CA VAL A 969 30.22 5.65 -29.16
C VAL A 969 30.69 4.98 -27.87
N THR A 970 31.99 4.93 -27.63
CA THR A 970 32.56 4.20 -26.48
C THR A 970 32.13 4.83 -25.16
N GLN A 971 32.12 6.16 -25.05
CA GLN A 971 31.68 6.88 -23.84
C GLN A 971 30.17 6.73 -23.61
N ALA A 972 29.35 6.84 -24.66
CA ALA A 972 27.89 6.68 -24.54
C ALA A 972 27.51 5.26 -24.06
N VAL A 973 28.13 4.23 -24.64
CA VAL A 973 27.95 2.83 -24.22
C VAL A 973 28.39 2.63 -22.77
N PHE A 974 29.51 3.21 -22.36
CA PHE A 974 30.02 3.10 -20.99
C PHE A 974 29.03 3.68 -19.96
N ILE A 975 28.52 4.89 -20.18
CA ILE A 975 27.52 5.53 -19.30
C ILE A 975 26.25 4.69 -19.21
N ARG A 976 25.76 4.20 -20.36
CA ARG A 976 24.53 3.38 -20.38
C ARG A 976 24.71 2.06 -19.64
N LEU A 977 25.85 1.40 -19.78
CA LEU A 977 26.14 0.16 -19.06
C LEU A 977 26.24 0.37 -17.54
N LEU A 978 26.85 1.48 -17.09
CA LEU A 978 26.85 1.83 -15.66
C LEU A 978 25.43 2.06 -15.13
N THR A 979 24.61 2.79 -15.88
CA THR A 979 23.20 3.04 -15.52
C THR A 979 22.43 1.72 -15.40
N LEU A 980 22.58 0.83 -16.38
CA LEU A 980 21.95 -0.50 -16.37
C LEU A 980 22.41 -1.31 -15.16
N TYR A 981 23.71 -1.35 -14.90
CA TYR A 981 24.25 -2.13 -13.79
C TYR A 981 23.72 -1.64 -12.43
N TYR A 982 23.63 -0.34 -12.17
CA TYR A 982 23.20 0.15 -10.87
C TYR A 982 21.68 0.10 -10.64
N PHE A 983 20.88 0.34 -11.68
CA PHE A 983 19.46 0.66 -11.47
C PHE A 983 18.46 -0.27 -12.17
N GLU A 984 18.86 -0.97 -13.24
CA GLU A 984 17.88 -1.61 -14.15
C GLU A 984 18.12 -3.11 -14.36
N ALA A 985 19.36 -3.58 -14.28
CA ALA A 985 19.72 -4.92 -14.73
C ALA A 985 19.28 -6.02 -13.73
N PRO A 986 18.62 -7.09 -14.21
CA PRO A 986 18.24 -8.24 -13.39
C PRO A 986 19.47 -9.09 -13.00
N SER A 987 19.37 -9.78 -11.86
CA SER A 987 20.48 -10.51 -11.22
C SER A 987 21.21 -11.52 -12.12
N ASN A 988 20.51 -12.08 -13.12
CA ASN A 988 21.05 -13.07 -14.05
C ASN A 988 21.91 -12.49 -15.19
N SER A 989 21.80 -11.20 -15.52
CA SER A 989 22.54 -10.56 -16.63
C SER A 989 23.75 -9.76 -16.16
N LEU A 990 24.00 -9.70 -14.84
CA LEU A 990 24.93 -8.75 -14.23
C LEU A 990 26.38 -9.01 -14.56
N GLU A 991 26.79 -10.27 -14.49
CA GLU A 991 28.16 -10.68 -14.77
C GLU A 991 28.56 -10.31 -16.21
N SER A 992 27.62 -10.51 -17.15
CA SER A 992 27.83 -10.14 -18.55
C SER A 992 27.90 -8.63 -18.78
N ILE A 993 27.04 -7.84 -18.12
CA ILE A 993 27.07 -6.36 -18.20
C ILE A 993 28.36 -5.83 -17.57
N ARG A 994 28.75 -6.38 -16.42
CA ARG A 994 29.98 -6.07 -15.70
C ARG A 994 31.22 -6.26 -16.58
N ASP A 995 31.28 -7.37 -17.31
CA ASP A 995 32.38 -7.61 -18.23
C ASP A 995 32.40 -6.59 -19.38
N CYS A 996 31.24 -6.21 -19.92
CA CYS A 996 31.11 -5.15 -20.92
C CYS A 996 31.57 -3.79 -20.39
N ILE A 997 31.24 -3.45 -19.14
CA ILE A 997 31.69 -2.20 -18.48
C ILE A 997 33.21 -2.15 -18.47
N GLY A 998 33.86 -3.23 -18.06
CA GLY A 998 35.31 -3.28 -18.02
C GLY A 998 35.96 -3.25 -19.41
N ASP A 999 35.31 -3.81 -20.43
CA ASP A 999 35.77 -3.71 -21.83
C ASP A 999 35.64 -2.29 -22.38
N ALA A 1000 34.52 -1.60 -22.11
CA ALA A 1000 34.31 -0.20 -22.48
C ALA A 1000 35.30 0.73 -21.76
N PHE A 1001 35.52 0.53 -20.45
CA PHE A 1001 36.52 1.24 -19.67
C PHE A 1001 37.94 1.09 -20.24
N ASN A 1002 38.30 -0.12 -20.65
CA ASN A 1002 39.59 -0.38 -21.30
C ASN A 1002 39.71 0.31 -22.67
N ALA A 1003 38.63 0.40 -23.44
CA ALA A 1003 38.61 1.10 -24.71
C ALA A 1003 38.84 2.61 -24.51
N LEU A 1004 38.20 3.23 -23.50
CA LEU A 1004 38.39 4.65 -23.15
C LEU A 1004 39.84 4.99 -22.75
N ARG A 1005 40.54 4.07 -22.08
CA ARG A 1005 41.95 4.22 -21.66
C ARG A 1005 42.99 4.05 -22.80
N GLY A 1006 42.64 3.50 -23.97
CA GLY A 1006 43.45 3.46 -25.22
C GLY A 1006 44.68 2.52 -25.30
N SER A 1007 44.61 1.37 -26.01
CA SER A 1007 45.61 0.30 -26.38
C SER A 1007 47.07 0.20 -25.81
N SER A 1008 47.29 -0.22 -24.56
CA SER A 1008 48.56 -0.71 -23.97
C SER A 1008 48.26 -1.72 -22.82
N SER A 1009 48.99 -2.85 -22.76
CA SER A 1009 48.41 -4.13 -22.28
C SER A 1009 48.70 -4.58 -20.82
N SER A 1010 49.73 -4.08 -20.13
CA SER A 1010 50.14 -4.66 -18.83
C SER A 1010 49.47 -4.03 -17.60
N GLU A 1011 49.25 -2.71 -17.60
CA GLU A 1011 48.65 -2.00 -16.45
C GLU A 1011 47.12 -2.10 -16.42
N ARG A 1012 46.49 -2.38 -17.57
CA ARG A 1012 45.02 -2.42 -17.73
C ARG A 1012 44.27 -3.48 -16.96
N SER A 1013 44.81 -4.69 -16.90
CA SER A 1013 44.10 -5.80 -16.24
C SER A 1013 43.94 -5.52 -14.74
N VAL A 1014 44.94 -4.86 -14.15
CA VAL A 1014 44.94 -4.48 -12.74
C VAL A 1014 43.92 -3.37 -12.47
N TYR A 1015 43.93 -2.28 -13.26
CA TYR A 1015 42.96 -1.18 -13.11
C TYR A 1015 41.52 -1.61 -13.43
N LYS A 1016 41.29 -2.41 -14.49
CA LYS A 1016 39.98 -3.00 -14.78
C LYS A 1016 39.51 -3.86 -13.60
N GLY A 1017 40.38 -4.69 -13.03
CA GLY A 1017 40.06 -5.51 -11.87
C GLY A 1017 39.70 -4.70 -10.62
N GLN A 1018 40.43 -3.62 -10.34
CA GLN A 1018 40.17 -2.71 -9.22
C GLN A 1018 38.85 -1.96 -9.37
N PHE A 1019 38.60 -1.39 -10.55
CA PHE A 1019 37.36 -0.69 -10.88
C PHE A 1019 36.13 -1.60 -10.76
N LEU A 1020 36.18 -2.79 -11.36
CA LEU A 1020 35.06 -3.74 -11.32
C LEU A 1020 34.78 -4.25 -9.89
N ARG A 1021 35.82 -4.51 -9.10
CA ARG A 1021 35.66 -4.94 -7.70
C ARG A 1021 34.93 -3.87 -6.87
N HIS A 1022 35.26 -2.60 -7.07
CA HIS A 1022 34.62 -1.50 -6.36
C HIS A 1022 33.15 -1.32 -6.79
N ILE A 1023 32.85 -1.52 -8.08
CA ILE A 1023 31.48 -1.53 -8.59
C ILE A 1023 30.65 -2.65 -7.94
N ASP A 1024 31.20 -3.87 -7.82
CA ASP A 1024 30.54 -5.02 -7.22
C ASP A 1024 30.26 -4.82 -5.72
N GLU A 1025 31.23 -4.28 -4.97
CA GLU A 1025 31.10 -3.94 -3.54
C GLU A 1025 29.97 -2.94 -3.32
N LYS A 1026 29.80 -1.95 -4.22
CA LYS A 1026 28.70 -0.98 -4.15
C LYS A 1026 27.32 -1.56 -4.46
N ARG A 1027 27.22 -2.63 -5.27
CA ARG A 1027 25.93 -3.23 -5.65
C ARG A 1027 25.41 -4.25 -4.62
N ALA A 1028 26.27 -5.10 -4.07
CA ALA A 1028 25.87 -6.13 -3.09
C ALA A 1028 25.20 -5.52 -1.84
N LYS A 1029 25.63 -4.33 -1.46
CA LYS A 1029 25.03 -3.51 -0.39
C LYS A 1029 23.65 -2.95 -0.75
N THR A 1030 23.37 -2.70 -2.03
CA THR A 1030 22.06 -2.19 -2.50
C THR A 1030 20.98 -3.27 -2.52
N LEU A 1031 21.34 -4.54 -2.70
CA LEU A 1031 20.41 -5.67 -2.77
C LEU A 1031 20.05 -6.27 -1.39
N GLY A 1032 20.97 -6.21 -0.41
CA GLY A 1032 20.77 -6.80 0.92
C GLY A 1032 19.71 -6.12 1.79
N ASP A 1033 19.38 -4.86 1.50
CA ASP A 1033 18.38 -4.09 2.24
C ASP A 1033 16.98 -4.14 1.58
N LEU A 1034 16.85 -4.64 0.34
CA LEU A 1034 15.55 -4.92 -0.29
C LEU A 1034 14.85 -6.18 0.29
N GLU A 1035 15.60 -7.01 1.02
CA GLU A 1035 15.10 -8.26 1.64
C GLU A 1035 14.81 -8.13 3.14
N LYS A 1036 15.04 -6.95 3.76
CA LYS A 1036 14.95 -6.78 5.22
C LYS A 1036 13.98 -5.72 5.74
N ASP A 1037 13.29 -4.99 4.86
CA ASP A 1037 12.17 -4.10 5.17
C ASP A 1037 10.92 -4.46 4.34
#